data_AF-A0AAU6HU58-F1
#
_entry.id   AF-A0AAU6HU58-F1
#
_cell.length_a   1.000
_cell.length_b   1.000
_cell.length_c   1.000
_cell.angle_alpha   90.00
_cell.angle_beta   90.00
_cell.angle_gamma   90.00
#
_symmetry.space_group_name_H-M   'P 1'
#
loop_
_entity.id
_entity.type
_entity.pdbx_description
1 polymer ?
#
loop_
_entity_poly.entity_id
_entity_poly.type
_entity_poly.pdbx_seq_one_letter_code
_entity_poly.pdbx_strand_id
1 'polypeptide(L)'
;MTAELVRGQNHPLDRTRVEIRVAAGGPVVAGVMLGDAHGRLSGNEAVAHPGAPRRTGIEVPRQAAAEHRIAVDLDALPGAVHRVSVLLALPSGIGALTAFGAAAAPSVAVTGLDGTALARYTVTGLGPESAVVALELYRRQGTWKVRAVGQGYEGGLPAMLHDQGLPQAAELAAEIEQAVGLGQARALPAPAPVAAARCEQSGTGPAAAPAGDRPSPVHRTASDDPAASAHGTGAGAAHGDGPPAPPTADAGAAAAAASGAASGAAASTGTEAAPVPPAGAPVDYRHPRRRATPAPPDPAPSVATPSPATPPADGPATPDGPPLPVAGDAAGWSMEERLYNQVWGMFEDLARSVAAYRSAADFARSRLEQELDKALADPRNRLGTAADAARATARDRHATLLTRARAALDRDLGQLVAESEVVEPALPPAFARWDSPVWQGHHASQERPMAVRLGDLHLPEVLDLRIPMLVRLPLERGLWIDSGPDVRAHPGRPDPEREVGRRELGSALTDGPPDEAELRRLAMETAVALAARLLAVHPPGDFAVQVIDPAGTAAPALAPLVESGVLPALPVPGAQGVASVLEDLTRRVELVQMAVRHRAADALPPDLDPADQLLIVHDFPHGFDDRALTLLRYLADEGPAVGVHLLMVADRAQAREYGPVLDPLWRSLLRITPVPDAHLADPWVGHAWTYEPLLAPKGSQVVRQTLERVAGARRPS
;
A
#
# COMPACT_ATOMS: atom_id res chain seq x y z
N MET A 1 -20.56 -18.32 13.76
CA MET A 1 -21.06 -18.72 12.43
C MET A 1 -21.28 -17.45 11.64
N THR A 2 -20.74 -17.36 10.43
CA THR A 2 -20.88 -16.18 9.56
C THR A 2 -22.30 -16.08 9.01
N ALA A 3 -22.92 -14.91 9.08
CA ALA A 3 -24.20 -14.66 8.42
C ALA A 3 -23.99 -14.25 6.96
N GLU A 4 -24.43 -15.07 6.02
CA GLU A 4 -24.56 -14.65 4.62
C GLU A 4 -25.85 -13.81 4.46
N LEU A 5 -25.70 -12.59 3.94
CA LEU A 5 -26.78 -11.62 3.82
C LEU A 5 -27.23 -11.47 2.36
N VAL A 6 -28.54 -11.31 2.16
CA VAL A 6 -29.11 -10.81 0.90
C VAL A 6 -29.54 -9.35 1.03
N ARG A 7 -29.72 -8.65 -0.10
CA ARG A 7 -30.07 -7.22 -0.13
C ARG A 7 -31.29 -6.92 0.76
N GLY A 8 -31.15 -5.96 1.66
CA GLY A 8 -32.17 -5.56 2.64
C GLY A 8 -32.16 -6.32 3.97
N GLN A 9 -31.44 -7.45 4.07
CA GLN A 9 -31.35 -8.25 5.29
C GLN A 9 -30.52 -7.53 6.37
N ASN A 10 -30.86 -7.81 7.63
CA ASN A 10 -30.20 -7.25 8.81
C ASN A 10 -29.63 -8.38 9.69
N HIS A 11 -28.48 -8.14 10.32
CA HIS A 11 -27.88 -9.04 11.31
C HIS A 11 -27.35 -8.24 12.52
N PRO A 12 -27.56 -8.68 13.77
CA PRO A 12 -27.00 -8.01 14.93
C PRO A 12 -25.48 -8.15 14.97
N LEU A 13 -24.77 -7.16 15.52
CA LEU A 13 -23.35 -7.29 15.85
C LEU A 13 -23.21 -7.63 17.34
N ASP A 14 -22.34 -8.59 17.66
CA ASP A 14 -22.01 -9.02 19.02
C ASP A 14 -20.77 -8.29 19.60
N ARG A 15 -20.11 -7.47 18.77
CA ARG A 15 -18.92 -6.68 19.08
C ARG A 15 -19.07 -5.26 18.52
N THR A 16 -18.39 -4.31 19.16
CA THR A 16 -18.37 -2.89 18.79
C THR A 16 -17.15 -2.52 17.95
N ARG A 17 -16.03 -3.24 18.11
CA ARG A 17 -14.86 -3.16 17.23
C ARG A 17 -14.94 -4.21 16.14
N VAL A 18 -15.07 -3.76 14.90
CA VAL A 18 -15.21 -4.61 13.71
C VAL A 18 -14.33 -4.10 12.58
N GLU A 19 -14.08 -5.00 11.64
CA GLU A 19 -13.31 -4.76 10.44
C GLU A 19 -14.18 -5.07 9.23
N ILE A 20 -14.17 -4.19 8.24
CA ILE A 20 -14.93 -4.37 7.01
C ILE A 20 -13.94 -4.61 5.89
N ARG A 21 -13.95 -5.85 5.37
CA ARG A 21 -13.15 -6.27 4.22
C ARG A 21 -13.98 -6.15 2.96
N VAL A 22 -13.39 -5.63 1.90
CA VAL A 22 -13.99 -5.51 0.56
C VAL A 22 -13.10 -6.28 -0.41
N ALA A 23 -13.71 -7.00 -1.35
CA ALA A 23 -13.04 -7.54 -2.54
C ALA A 23 -13.93 -7.31 -3.77
N ALA A 24 -13.38 -6.69 -4.81
CA ALA A 24 -14.06 -6.30 -6.04
C ALA A 24 -13.31 -6.79 -7.29
N GLY A 25 -13.99 -6.94 -8.42
CA GLY A 25 -13.40 -7.40 -9.68
C GLY A 25 -12.44 -6.42 -10.39
N GLY A 26 -11.99 -5.38 -9.71
CA GLY A 26 -11.11 -4.33 -10.24
C GLY A 26 -10.92 -3.21 -9.20
N PRO A 27 -10.05 -2.21 -9.47
CA PRO A 27 -9.78 -1.13 -8.51
C PRO A 27 -11.03 -0.32 -8.18
N VAL A 28 -11.38 -0.28 -6.89
CA VAL A 28 -12.44 0.57 -6.33
C VAL A 28 -11.86 1.52 -5.29
N VAL A 29 -12.50 2.67 -5.13
CA VAL A 29 -12.33 3.61 -4.01
C VAL A 29 -13.25 3.15 -2.88
N ALA A 30 -12.71 2.91 -1.69
CA ALA A 30 -13.50 2.60 -0.51
C ALA A 30 -13.56 3.78 0.46
N GLY A 31 -14.72 4.00 1.08
CA GLY A 31 -14.93 5.05 2.07
C GLY A 31 -16.06 4.74 3.04
N VAL A 32 -16.26 5.64 4.01
CA VAL A 32 -17.31 5.52 5.03
C VAL A 32 -17.97 6.88 5.24
N MET A 33 -19.30 6.88 5.30
CA MET A 33 -20.11 8.05 5.69
C MET A 33 -20.70 7.84 7.08
N LEU A 34 -20.59 8.85 7.95
CA LEU A 34 -21.14 8.89 9.29
C LEU A 34 -22.42 9.72 9.31
N GLY A 35 -23.56 9.04 9.47
CA GLY A 35 -24.89 9.65 9.40
C GLY A 35 -25.62 9.68 10.74
N ASP A 36 -26.56 10.61 10.85
CA ASP A 36 -27.57 10.64 11.92
C ASP A 36 -28.57 9.46 11.81
N ALA A 37 -29.64 9.47 12.60
CA ALA A 37 -30.67 8.43 12.55
C ALA A 37 -31.35 8.31 11.16
N HIS A 38 -31.48 9.44 10.45
CA HIS A 38 -32.05 9.53 9.11
C HIS A 38 -31.05 9.21 8.00
N GLY A 39 -29.76 9.10 8.32
CA GLY A 39 -28.66 8.92 7.36
C GLY A 39 -28.06 10.24 6.84
N ARG A 40 -28.46 11.39 7.38
CA ARG A 40 -27.93 12.70 6.99
C ARG A 40 -26.54 12.93 7.58
N LEU A 41 -25.66 13.52 6.77
CA LEU A 41 -24.29 13.88 7.14
C LEU A 41 -24.25 15.26 7.80
N SER A 42 -23.36 15.48 8.78
CA SER A 42 -23.18 16.80 9.42
C SER A 42 -22.41 17.80 8.55
N GLY A 43 -21.58 17.29 7.65
CA GLY A 43 -20.64 18.06 6.84
C GLY A 43 -19.59 17.13 6.21
N ASN A 44 -18.58 17.69 5.56
CA ASN A 44 -17.54 16.92 4.85
C ASN A 44 -16.67 16.10 5.82
N GLU A 45 -16.54 16.56 7.07
CA GLU A 45 -15.87 15.85 8.16
C GLU A 45 -16.56 14.54 8.56
N ALA A 46 -17.84 14.35 8.19
CA ALA A 46 -18.57 13.10 8.40
C ALA A 46 -18.19 11.99 7.40
N VAL A 47 -17.36 12.29 6.39
CA VAL A 47 -16.90 11.32 5.38
C VAL A 47 -15.44 10.96 5.63
N ALA A 48 -15.14 9.66 5.74
CA ALA A 48 -13.79 9.11 5.69
C ALA A 48 -13.54 8.55 4.29
N HIS A 49 -12.44 8.98 3.66
CA HIS A 49 -12.12 8.67 2.25
C HIS A 49 -10.58 8.72 2.05
N PRO A 50 -10.03 8.28 0.91
CA PRO A 50 -8.58 8.23 0.70
C PRO A 50 -7.80 9.53 1.03
N GLY A 51 -8.35 10.69 0.68
CA GLY A 51 -7.77 12.00 1.00
C GLY A 51 -7.86 12.41 2.48
N ALA A 52 -8.84 11.87 3.22
CA ALA A 52 -9.00 12.09 4.65
C ALA A 52 -9.34 10.75 5.35
N PRO A 53 -8.35 9.85 5.49
CA PRO A 53 -8.57 8.43 5.76
C PRO A 53 -8.96 8.12 7.20
N ARG A 54 -8.78 9.07 8.12
CA ARG A 54 -9.04 8.90 9.56
C ARG A 54 -10.14 9.86 10.02
N ARG A 55 -11.15 9.31 10.66
CA ARG A 55 -12.19 10.02 11.44
C ARG A 55 -12.30 9.36 12.80
N THR A 56 -12.98 10.01 13.74
CA THR A 56 -13.18 9.42 15.09
C THR A 56 -13.86 8.06 14.95
N GLY A 57 -13.18 7.00 15.40
CA GLY A 57 -13.66 5.61 15.30
C GLY A 57 -13.58 4.95 13.91
N ILE A 58 -13.04 5.59 12.88
CA ILE A 58 -12.96 5.05 11.51
C ILE A 58 -11.57 5.24 10.89
N GLU A 59 -11.05 4.19 10.26
CA GLU A 59 -9.88 4.26 9.38
C GLU A 59 -10.16 3.53 8.05
N VAL A 60 -9.97 4.24 6.93
CA VAL A 60 -10.13 3.72 5.55
C VAL A 60 -8.81 3.75 4.78
N PRO A 61 -8.64 2.92 3.72
CA PRO A 61 -7.44 2.95 2.88
C PRO A 61 -7.24 4.27 2.13
N ARG A 62 -5.97 4.58 1.82
CA ARG A 62 -5.53 5.82 1.12
C ARG A 62 -5.48 5.72 -0.41
N GLN A 63 -5.91 4.62 -1.01
CA GLN A 63 -5.77 4.34 -2.45
C GLN A 63 -6.97 3.59 -3.01
N ALA A 64 -7.13 3.59 -4.33
CA ALA A 64 -8.03 2.66 -5.01
C ALA A 64 -7.34 1.29 -5.19
N ALA A 65 -8.06 0.21 -4.91
CA ALA A 65 -7.56 -1.16 -4.97
C ALA A 65 -8.71 -2.16 -5.19
N ALA A 66 -8.40 -3.38 -5.63
CA ALA A 66 -9.39 -4.45 -5.73
C ALA A 66 -9.86 -4.94 -4.33
N GLU A 67 -8.98 -4.85 -3.33
CA GLU A 67 -9.26 -5.25 -1.96
C GLU A 67 -9.05 -4.10 -0.97
N HIS A 68 -9.92 -4.01 0.05
CA HIS A 68 -9.85 -3.00 1.10
C HIS A 68 -10.07 -3.57 2.48
N ARG A 69 -9.48 -2.90 3.48
CA ARG A 69 -9.64 -3.16 4.90
C ARG A 69 -9.99 -1.85 5.60
N ILE A 70 -11.19 -1.76 6.16
CA ILE A 70 -11.68 -0.59 6.90
C ILE A 70 -11.80 -0.98 8.38
N ALA A 71 -11.16 -0.23 9.27
CA ALA A 71 -11.29 -0.44 10.72
C ALA A 71 -12.41 0.45 11.28
N VAL A 72 -13.27 -0.13 12.13
CA VAL A 72 -14.42 0.54 12.73
C VAL A 72 -14.48 0.25 14.23
N ASP A 73 -14.35 1.29 15.04
CA ASP A 73 -14.62 1.27 16.49
C ASP A 73 -15.94 2.02 16.76
N LEU A 74 -17.02 1.25 16.88
CA LEU A 74 -18.38 1.77 17.07
C LEU A 74 -18.60 2.41 18.46
N ASP A 75 -17.71 2.16 19.43
CA ASP A 75 -17.77 2.80 20.76
C ASP A 75 -17.04 4.14 20.79
N ALA A 76 -16.10 4.36 19.86
CA ALA A 76 -15.42 5.66 19.70
C ALA A 76 -16.26 6.69 18.92
N LEU A 77 -17.36 6.27 18.27
CA LEU A 77 -18.20 7.16 17.47
C LEU A 77 -18.94 8.20 18.35
N PRO A 78 -19.00 9.48 17.94
CA PRO A 78 -19.82 10.48 18.63
C PRO A 78 -21.29 10.06 18.73
N GLY A 79 -21.95 10.34 19.85
CA GLY A 79 -23.33 9.91 20.10
C GLY A 79 -24.40 10.44 19.13
N ALA A 80 -24.06 11.42 18.29
CA ALA A 80 -24.90 11.87 17.18
C ALA A 80 -24.93 10.85 16.01
N VAL A 81 -23.87 10.08 15.81
CA VAL A 81 -23.75 9.07 14.76
C VAL A 81 -24.61 7.86 15.10
N HIS A 82 -25.57 7.57 14.22
CA HIS A 82 -26.46 6.41 14.32
C HIS A 82 -26.31 5.46 13.14
N ARG A 83 -25.58 5.86 12.10
CA ARG A 83 -25.37 5.10 10.87
C ARG A 83 -23.93 5.26 10.35
N VAL A 84 -23.36 4.16 9.89
CA VAL A 84 -22.02 4.06 9.29
C VAL A 84 -22.20 3.36 7.95
N SER A 85 -22.22 4.11 6.86
CA SER A 85 -22.49 3.60 5.51
C SER A 85 -21.18 3.37 4.75
N VAL A 86 -20.95 2.15 4.28
CA VAL A 86 -19.76 1.80 3.48
C VAL A 86 -20.04 2.09 2.01
N LEU A 87 -19.25 3.00 1.44
CA LEU A 87 -19.32 3.35 0.02
C LEU A 87 -18.18 2.71 -0.76
N LEU A 88 -18.48 2.30 -1.98
CA LEU A 88 -17.52 1.92 -3.00
C LEU A 88 -17.77 2.76 -4.26
N ALA A 89 -16.73 3.30 -4.88
CA ALA A 89 -16.84 4.03 -6.15
C ALA A 89 -15.76 3.58 -7.13
N LEU A 90 -16.03 3.66 -8.43
CA LEU A 90 -15.03 3.42 -9.46
C LEU A 90 -14.17 4.68 -9.64
N PRO A 91 -12.84 4.56 -9.74
CA PRO A 91 -11.96 5.72 -9.96
C PRO A 91 -12.10 6.25 -11.38
N SER A 92 -12.14 7.57 -11.53
CA SER A 92 -12.15 8.25 -12.83
C SER A 92 -10.75 8.22 -13.48
N GLY A 93 -10.58 7.50 -14.60
CA GLY A 93 -9.29 7.43 -15.29
C GLY A 93 -9.30 6.66 -16.62
N ILE A 94 -8.25 6.84 -17.42
CA ILE A 94 -8.09 6.11 -18.69
C ILE A 94 -7.84 4.63 -18.38
N GLY A 95 -8.69 3.75 -18.91
CA GLY A 95 -8.62 2.30 -18.66
C GLY A 95 -9.31 1.82 -17.37
N ALA A 96 -9.90 2.71 -16.58
CA ALA A 96 -10.71 2.32 -15.43
C ALA A 96 -12.08 1.75 -15.86
N LEU A 97 -12.67 0.92 -15.00
CA LEU A 97 -14.04 0.44 -15.17
C LEU A 97 -15.01 1.63 -15.09
N THR A 98 -15.92 1.75 -16.06
CA THR A 98 -16.93 2.82 -16.09
C THR A 98 -18.22 2.48 -15.33
N ALA A 99 -18.47 1.19 -15.09
CA ALA A 99 -19.69 0.70 -14.46
C ALA A 99 -19.43 -0.64 -13.73
N PHE A 100 -20.06 -0.83 -12.56
CA PHE A 100 -19.87 -2.03 -11.73
C PHE A 100 -20.36 -3.32 -12.39
N GLY A 101 -21.33 -3.24 -13.31
CA GLY A 101 -21.81 -4.39 -14.09
C GLY A 101 -20.81 -4.95 -15.10
N ALA A 102 -19.67 -4.28 -15.33
CA ALA A 102 -18.61 -4.72 -16.25
C ALA A 102 -17.56 -5.64 -15.60
N ALA A 103 -17.65 -5.92 -14.29
CA ALA A 103 -16.69 -6.73 -13.54
C ALA A 103 -17.38 -7.66 -12.53
N ALA A 104 -16.59 -8.48 -11.81
CA ALA A 104 -17.11 -9.33 -10.75
C ALA A 104 -17.74 -8.48 -9.62
N ALA A 105 -18.95 -8.86 -9.22
CA ALA A 105 -19.74 -8.14 -8.21
C ALA A 105 -18.95 -7.99 -6.89
N PRO A 106 -18.86 -6.77 -6.32
CA PRO A 106 -18.07 -6.55 -5.13
C PRO A 106 -18.68 -7.28 -3.93
N SER A 107 -17.82 -7.94 -3.16
CA SER A 107 -18.18 -8.61 -1.91
C SER A 107 -17.63 -7.84 -0.71
N VAL A 108 -18.42 -7.79 0.36
CA VAL A 108 -18.07 -7.11 1.61
C VAL A 108 -18.30 -8.06 2.78
N ALA A 109 -17.31 -8.20 3.66
CA ALA A 109 -17.39 -9.02 4.86
C ALA A 109 -17.10 -8.17 6.10
N VAL A 110 -17.98 -8.27 7.11
CA VAL A 110 -17.76 -7.71 8.44
C VAL A 110 -17.16 -8.80 9.31
N THR A 111 -15.98 -8.55 9.88
CA THR A 111 -15.21 -9.48 10.71
C THR A 111 -14.90 -8.86 12.07
N GLY A 112 -14.63 -9.68 13.08
CA GLY A 112 -13.95 -9.24 14.30
C GLY A 112 -12.47 -8.97 14.04
N LEU A 113 -11.80 -8.32 15.01
CA LEU A 113 -10.34 -8.07 14.96
C LEU A 113 -9.50 -9.37 15.01
N ASP A 114 -10.12 -10.47 15.46
CA ASP A 114 -9.62 -11.84 15.46
C ASP A 114 -9.78 -12.55 14.10
N GLY A 115 -10.34 -11.88 13.09
CA GLY A 115 -10.68 -12.46 11.79
C GLY A 115 -11.98 -13.27 11.78
N THR A 116 -12.70 -13.38 12.91
CA THR A 116 -13.98 -14.10 12.97
C THR A 116 -15.01 -13.40 12.10
N ALA A 117 -15.44 -14.02 11.01
CA ALA A 117 -16.45 -13.44 10.12
C ALA A 117 -17.84 -13.41 10.78
N LEU A 118 -18.40 -12.21 10.87
CA LEU A 118 -19.70 -11.92 11.48
C LEU A 118 -20.80 -11.92 10.40
N ALA A 119 -20.57 -11.20 9.30
CA ALA A 119 -21.48 -11.15 8.16
C ALA A 119 -20.73 -11.06 6.83
N ARG A 120 -21.33 -11.55 5.73
CA ARG A 120 -20.84 -11.40 4.35
C ARG A 120 -22.01 -11.01 3.44
N TYR A 121 -21.76 -10.11 2.50
CA TYR A 121 -22.72 -9.68 1.48
C TYR A 121 -22.01 -9.50 0.13
N THR A 122 -22.53 -10.10 -0.94
CA THR A 122 -22.08 -9.85 -2.32
C THR A 122 -23.10 -8.95 -3.01
N VAL A 123 -22.65 -7.81 -3.53
CA VAL A 123 -23.53 -6.78 -4.12
C VAL A 123 -23.88 -7.14 -5.56
N THR A 124 -24.83 -8.06 -5.72
CA THR A 124 -25.36 -8.47 -7.02
C THR A 124 -26.41 -7.51 -7.57
N GLY A 125 -26.59 -7.51 -8.89
CA GLY A 125 -27.60 -6.68 -9.56
C GLY A 125 -27.17 -5.23 -9.85
N LEU A 126 -25.86 -4.97 -9.90
CA LEU A 126 -25.30 -3.71 -10.43
C LEU A 126 -25.21 -3.80 -11.96
N GLY A 127 -25.53 -2.71 -12.63
CA GLY A 127 -25.46 -2.50 -14.08
C GLY A 127 -24.61 -1.27 -14.40
N PRO A 128 -25.22 -0.13 -14.83
CA PRO A 128 -24.51 1.08 -15.25
C PRO A 128 -23.94 1.93 -14.09
N GLU A 129 -24.14 1.52 -12.84
CA GLU A 129 -23.76 2.32 -11.68
C GLU A 129 -22.24 2.36 -11.46
N SER A 130 -21.73 3.57 -11.14
CA SER A 130 -20.30 3.84 -10.93
C SER A 130 -19.95 4.06 -9.45
N ALA A 131 -20.95 4.22 -8.58
CA ALA A 131 -20.79 4.20 -7.13
C ALA A 131 -21.90 3.38 -6.45
N VAL A 132 -21.63 2.78 -5.29
CA VAL A 132 -22.57 1.93 -4.55
C VAL A 132 -22.40 2.05 -3.03
N VAL A 133 -23.50 2.19 -2.30
CA VAL A 133 -23.54 1.96 -0.84
C VAL A 133 -23.73 0.46 -0.63
N ALA A 134 -22.66 -0.22 -0.22
CA ALA A 134 -22.64 -1.67 -0.13
C ALA A 134 -23.41 -2.18 1.11
N LEU A 135 -23.03 -1.69 2.29
CA LEU A 135 -23.69 -2.02 3.55
C LEU A 135 -23.75 -0.82 4.50
N GLU A 136 -24.61 -0.91 5.51
CA GLU A 136 -24.73 0.05 6.60
C GLU A 136 -24.58 -0.67 7.94
N LEU A 137 -23.81 -0.10 8.87
CA LEU A 137 -23.93 -0.42 10.29
C LEU A 137 -24.82 0.64 10.92
N TYR A 138 -25.88 0.25 11.63
CA TYR A 138 -26.82 1.19 12.23
C TYR A 138 -27.16 0.82 13.67
N ARG A 139 -27.40 1.84 14.49
CA ARG A 139 -27.74 1.68 15.91
C ARG A 139 -29.26 1.73 16.10
N ARG A 140 -29.83 0.70 16.74
CA ARG A 140 -31.25 0.65 17.09
C ARG A 140 -31.42 0.12 18.51
N GLN A 141 -32.05 0.93 19.37
CA GLN A 141 -32.26 0.61 20.81
C GLN A 141 -30.94 0.31 21.53
N GLY A 142 -29.89 1.09 21.25
CA GLY A 142 -28.56 0.94 21.86
C GLY A 142 -27.64 -0.06 21.16
N THR A 143 -28.18 -1.12 20.53
CA THR A 143 -27.43 -2.18 19.84
C THR A 143 -27.11 -1.82 18.39
N TRP A 144 -25.90 -2.17 17.93
CA TRP A 144 -25.49 -2.05 16.53
C TRP A 144 -25.90 -3.27 15.69
N LYS A 145 -26.27 -3.04 14.43
CA LYS A 145 -26.68 -4.06 13.46
C LYS A 145 -26.10 -3.73 12.10
N VAL A 146 -25.68 -4.74 11.34
CA VAL A 146 -25.34 -4.60 9.92
C VAL A 146 -26.59 -4.79 9.06
N ARG A 147 -26.68 -4.03 7.96
CA ARG A 147 -27.69 -4.14 6.91
C ARG A 147 -27.01 -4.23 5.54
N ALA A 148 -27.38 -5.23 4.75
CA ALA A 148 -27.01 -5.27 3.33
C ALA A 148 -27.86 -4.27 2.55
N VAL A 149 -27.25 -3.34 1.80
CA VAL A 149 -27.98 -2.25 1.13
C VAL A 149 -27.89 -2.35 -0.39
N GLY A 150 -26.68 -2.44 -0.94
CA GLY A 150 -26.45 -2.59 -2.38
C GLY A 150 -27.17 -1.54 -3.24
N GLN A 151 -27.15 -0.28 -2.83
CA GLN A 151 -27.77 0.82 -3.58
C GLN A 151 -26.72 1.46 -4.49
N GLY A 152 -26.82 1.18 -5.79
CA GLY A 152 -25.98 1.80 -6.82
C GLY A 152 -26.47 3.20 -7.21
N TYR A 153 -25.56 3.99 -7.76
CA TYR A 153 -25.76 5.35 -8.28
C TYR A 153 -25.08 5.46 -9.65
N GLU A 154 -25.88 5.73 -10.69
CA GLU A 154 -25.40 6.00 -12.07
C GLU A 154 -24.61 7.31 -12.14
N GLY A 155 -25.08 8.34 -11.44
CA GLY A 155 -24.37 9.63 -11.28
C GLY A 155 -23.17 9.61 -10.33
N GLY A 156 -22.62 8.43 -10.04
CA GLY A 156 -21.39 8.22 -9.28
C GLY A 156 -21.39 8.79 -7.86
N LEU A 157 -20.18 9.11 -7.39
CA LEU A 157 -19.91 9.62 -6.06
C LEU A 157 -20.61 10.97 -5.75
N PRO A 158 -20.68 11.95 -6.68
CA PRO A 158 -21.43 13.19 -6.44
C PRO A 158 -22.93 12.95 -6.17
N ALA A 159 -23.57 12.07 -6.95
CA ALA A 159 -24.99 11.76 -6.76
C ALA A 159 -25.25 11.03 -5.43
N MET A 160 -24.35 10.13 -5.03
CA MET A 160 -24.43 9.45 -3.74
C MET A 160 -24.31 10.43 -2.55
N LEU A 161 -23.29 11.29 -2.55
CA LEU A 161 -23.07 12.27 -1.47
C LEU A 161 -24.22 13.27 -1.37
N HIS A 162 -24.79 13.67 -2.51
CA HIS A 162 -25.97 14.54 -2.56
C HIS A 162 -27.23 13.86 -1.99
N ASP A 163 -27.46 12.56 -2.27
CA ASP A 163 -28.60 11.82 -1.71
C ASP A 163 -28.55 11.77 -0.17
N GLN A 164 -27.35 11.59 0.41
CA GLN A 164 -27.11 11.69 1.86
C GLN A 164 -27.21 13.12 2.42
N GLY A 165 -27.40 14.13 1.57
CA GLY A 165 -27.68 15.52 1.95
C GLY A 165 -26.46 16.41 2.14
N LEU A 166 -25.30 16.02 1.58
CA LEU A 166 -24.11 16.86 1.61
C LEU A 166 -24.29 18.05 0.64
N PRO A 167 -24.24 19.32 1.09
CA PRO A 167 -24.44 20.47 0.21
C PRO A 167 -23.32 20.66 -0.81
N GLN A 168 -22.10 20.25 -0.46
CA GLN A 168 -20.88 20.36 -1.29
C GLN A 168 -20.49 19.02 -1.95
N ALA A 169 -21.49 18.19 -2.28
CA ALA A 169 -21.31 16.82 -2.80
C ALA A 169 -20.36 16.72 -4.01
N ALA A 170 -20.43 17.66 -4.95
CA ALA A 170 -19.57 17.67 -6.14
C ALA A 170 -18.12 18.08 -5.81
N GLU A 171 -17.92 19.02 -4.87
CA GLU A 171 -16.60 19.48 -4.44
C GLU A 171 -15.86 18.36 -3.69
N LEU A 172 -16.54 17.71 -2.73
CA LEU A 172 -15.95 16.59 -1.99
C LEU A 172 -15.71 15.35 -2.89
N ALA A 173 -16.59 15.06 -3.85
CA ALA A 173 -16.34 14.01 -4.83
C ALA A 173 -15.09 14.30 -5.68
N ALA A 174 -14.92 15.54 -6.14
CA ALA A 174 -13.73 15.97 -6.87
C ALA A 174 -12.46 15.90 -6.00
N GLU A 175 -12.54 16.23 -4.70
CA GLU A 175 -11.44 16.06 -3.75
C GLU A 175 -11.06 14.57 -3.58
N ILE A 176 -12.06 13.68 -3.47
CA ILE A 176 -11.85 12.23 -3.38
C ILE A 176 -11.20 11.69 -4.65
N GLU A 177 -11.69 12.08 -5.82
CA GLU A 177 -11.14 11.69 -7.12
C GLU A 177 -9.72 12.25 -7.33
N GLN A 178 -9.44 13.48 -6.89
CA GLN A 178 -8.07 14.05 -6.91
C GLN A 178 -7.13 13.35 -5.93
N ALA A 179 -7.56 13.04 -4.72
CA ALA A 179 -6.73 12.30 -3.76
C ALA A 179 -6.43 10.88 -4.25
N VAL A 180 -7.40 10.22 -4.87
CA VAL A 180 -7.21 8.92 -5.52
C VAL A 180 -6.33 9.05 -6.76
N GLY A 181 -6.50 10.09 -7.58
CA GLY A 181 -5.67 10.37 -8.74
C GLY A 181 -4.21 10.67 -8.38
N LEU A 182 -3.96 11.37 -7.28
CA LEU A 182 -2.62 11.56 -6.71
C LEU A 182 -2.05 10.25 -6.18
N GLY A 183 -2.85 9.44 -5.49
CA GLY A 183 -2.45 8.08 -5.06
C GLY A 183 -2.17 7.13 -6.24
N GLN A 184 -2.91 7.25 -7.33
CA GLN A 184 -2.71 6.50 -8.56
C GLN A 184 -1.50 7.00 -9.35
N ALA A 185 -1.23 8.31 -9.40
CA ALA A 185 -0.01 8.88 -9.97
C ALA A 185 1.24 8.52 -9.13
N ARG A 186 1.06 8.20 -7.84
CA ARG A 186 2.09 7.60 -6.97
C ARG A 186 2.26 6.09 -7.19
N ALA A 187 1.30 5.44 -7.86
CA ALA A 187 1.32 4.02 -8.21
C ALA A 187 1.69 3.73 -9.68
N LEU A 188 1.52 4.70 -10.59
CA LEU A 188 1.84 4.67 -12.02
C LEU A 188 2.32 6.06 -12.50
N PRO A 189 3.51 6.20 -13.11
CA PRO A 189 3.95 7.45 -13.70
C PRO A 189 3.95 7.43 -15.24
N ALA A 190 3.26 8.39 -15.87
CA ALA A 190 3.83 9.09 -17.03
C ALA A 190 3.86 10.59 -16.78
N PRO A 191 4.95 11.28 -17.17
CA PRO A 191 4.88 12.68 -17.52
C PRO A 191 4.29 12.86 -18.94
N ALA A 192 3.43 13.86 -19.11
CA ALA A 192 3.04 14.37 -20.42
C ALA A 192 4.18 15.22 -21.03
N PRO A 193 4.25 15.37 -22.37
CA PRO A 193 5.49 15.78 -23.03
C PRO A 193 5.74 17.30 -23.00
N VAL A 194 6.95 17.69 -22.59
CA VAL A 194 7.50 19.02 -22.89
C VAL A 194 8.12 18.98 -24.29
N ALA A 195 7.54 19.75 -25.22
CA ALA A 195 7.96 19.76 -26.62
C ALA A 195 9.31 20.48 -26.82
N ALA A 196 10.41 19.72 -26.82
CA ALA A 196 11.75 20.20 -27.16
C ALA A 196 11.94 20.33 -28.69
N ALA A 197 11.38 21.39 -29.28
CA ALA A 197 11.54 21.69 -30.70
C ALA A 197 12.72 22.65 -30.98
N ARG A 198 13.94 22.10 -31.22
CA ARG A 198 14.77 22.49 -32.39
C ARG A 198 16.14 21.79 -32.55
N CYS A 199 16.43 21.53 -33.82
CA CYS A 199 17.73 21.56 -34.50
C CYS A 199 18.85 20.61 -34.03
N GLU A 200 18.86 19.45 -34.69
CA GLU A 200 20.06 18.75 -35.13
C GLU A 200 21.09 19.73 -35.74
N GLN A 201 22.36 19.59 -35.35
CA GLN A 201 23.51 19.99 -36.17
C GLN A 201 24.61 18.93 -36.05
N SER A 202 24.51 17.90 -36.90
CA SER A 202 25.60 16.96 -37.13
C SER A 202 26.74 17.68 -37.85
N GLY A 203 27.89 17.82 -37.19
CA GLY A 203 29.06 18.44 -37.79
C GLY A 203 29.71 17.55 -38.85
N THR A 204 30.10 18.14 -39.98
CA THR A 204 31.08 17.56 -40.91
C THR A 204 31.88 18.70 -41.53
N GLY A 205 33.17 18.81 -41.19
CA GLY A 205 34.11 19.70 -41.88
C GLY A 205 34.69 19.04 -43.15
N PRO A 206 35.78 19.57 -43.75
CA PRO A 206 36.53 20.79 -43.37
C PRO A 206 36.83 21.73 -44.58
N ALA A 207 37.48 22.88 -44.33
CA ALA A 207 38.70 23.37 -45.04
C ALA A 207 38.89 24.92 -45.03
N ALA A 208 40.16 25.33 -45.17
CA ALA A 208 40.69 26.66 -45.54
C ALA A 208 40.69 27.80 -44.49
N ALA A 209 41.92 28.19 -44.12
CA ALA A 209 42.32 29.48 -43.51
C ALA A 209 42.71 30.49 -44.63
N PRO A 210 43.27 31.71 -44.40
CA PRO A 210 43.76 32.31 -43.14
C PRO A 210 43.51 33.84 -42.95
N ALA A 211 44.17 34.39 -41.91
CA ALA A 211 44.43 35.82 -41.60
C ALA A 211 43.25 36.65 -41.04
N GLY A 212 43.46 37.56 -40.07
CA GLY A 212 44.71 37.87 -39.37
C GLY A 212 44.55 38.90 -38.24
N ASP A 213 45.68 39.19 -37.60
CA ASP A 213 46.00 40.23 -36.61
C ASP A 213 45.46 40.22 -35.16
N ARG A 214 46.42 40.55 -34.27
CA ARG A 214 46.34 40.93 -32.85
C ARG A 214 46.42 42.49 -32.77
N PRO A 215 46.50 43.18 -31.61
CA PRO A 215 46.43 42.72 -30.20
C PRO A 215 45.43 43.52 -29.29
N SER A 216 45.34 43.09 -28.03
CA SER A 216 44.97 43.88 -26.83
C SER A 216 45.98 45.05 -26.59
N PRO A 217 45.95 45.90 -25.50
CA PRO A 217 45.39 45.69 -24.15
C PRO A 217 44.87 46.96 -23.38
N VAL A 218 44.83 46.81 -22.03
CA VAL A 218 45.01 47.77 -20.90
C VAL A 218 43.84 48.55 -20.23
N HIS A 219 43.62 48.21 -18.94
CA HIS A 219 43.53 49.07 -17.72
C HIS A 219 42.49 50.24 -17.64
N ARG A 220 42.02 50.75 -16.47
CA ARG A 220 42.39 50.56 -15.05
C ARG A 220 41.28 51.07 -14.07
N THR A 221 41.23 50.52 -12.85
CA THR A 221 40.91 51.12 -11.52
C THR A 221 39.75 52.11 -11.28
N ALA A 222 38.93 51.79 -10.26
CA ALA A 222 38.67 52.53 -8.99
C ALA A 222 38.02 53.95 -9.05
N SER A 223 37.36 54.50 -8.03
CA SER A 223 37.41 54.25 -6.56
C SER A 223 36.19 54.83 -5.81
N ASP A 224 35.95 54.31 -4.60
CA ASP A 224 35.45 54.96 -3.35
C ASP A 224 34.17 55.85 -3.30
N ASP A 225 33.09 55.28 -2.72
CA ASP A 225 32.58 55.54 -1.34
C ASP A 225 32.12 56.98 -0.90
N PRO A 226 31.61 57.25 0.33
CA PRO A 226 30.18 57.58 0.48
C PRO A 226 29.84 58.82 1.37
N ALA A 227 28.55 58.98 1.74
CA ALA A 227 28.00 59.45 3.05
C ALA A 227 26.97 60.61 3.07
N ALA A 228 25.86 60.36 3.79
CA ALA A 228 25.03 61.22 4.66
C ALA A 228 24.93 62.75 4.38
N SER A 229 23.74 63.35 4.19
CA SER A 229 22.72 63.71 5.22
C SER A 229 21.81 64.87 4.68
N ALA A 230 20.82 65.53 5.33
CA ALA A 230 20.26 65.51 6.70
C ALA A 230 18.86 66.21 6.79
N HIS A 231 18.13 65.98 7.91
CA HIS A 231 17.18 66.89 8.61
C HIS A 231 15.81 67.29 8.01
N GLY A 232 14.79 67.34 8.90
CA GLY A 232 13.46 67.92 8.66
C GLY A 232 12.42 67.57 9.74
N THR A 233 12.38 68.31 10.86
CA THR A 233 11.44 68.12 11.99
C THR A 233 10.23 69.07 11.92
N GLY A 234 9.08 68.67 12.50
CA GLY A 234 7.90 69.54 12.70
C GLY A 234 6.69 68.78 13.26
N ALA A 235 5.90 69.38 14.17
CA ALA A 235 4.90 68.67 14.96
C ALA A 235 3.59 69.47 15.22
N GLY A 236 2.49 68.76 15.51
CA GLY A 236 1.53 69.16 16.55
C GLY A 236 0.10 69.61 16.18
N ALA A 237 -0.89 68.77 16.53
CA ALA A 237 -2.26 69.10 17.01
C ALA A 237 -3.28 69.76 16.01
N ALA A 238 -4.61 69.79 16.20
CA ALA A 238 -5.49 69.32 17.30
C ALA A 238 -7.00 69.20 16.89
N HIS A 239 -7.81 68.42 17.63
CA HIS A 239 -9.31 68.42 17.73
C HIS A 239 -10.16 68.09 16.47
N GLY A 240 -11.36 67.49 16.54
CA GLY A 240 -12.15 66.96 17.67
C GLY A 240 -13.51 66.33 17.22
N ASP A 241 -14.26 65.79 18.20
CA ASP A 241 -15.69 65.37 18.20
C ASP A 241 -16.20 64.10 17.46
N GLY A 242 -16.81 63.19 18.26
CA GLY A 242 -17.94 62.30 17.87
C GLY A 242 -19.25 62.86 18.46
N PRO A 243 -20.22 62.07 19.00
CA PRO A 243 -20.51 60.62 18.91
C PRO A 243 -22.04 60.38 18.59
N PRO A 244 -22.85 59.54 19.28
CA PRO A 244 -22.98 58.07 19.28
C PRO A 244 -24.36 57.49 18.80
N ALA A 245 -24.57 56.17 18.98
CA ALA A 245 -25.81 55.38 18.81
C ALA A 245 -26.92 55.73 19.87
N PRO A 246 -28.09 55.03 20.07
CA PRO A 246 -28.20 53.60 20.50
C PRO A 246 -29.56 52.84 20.12
N PRO A 247 -30.33 52.07 20.97
CA PRO A 247 -30.68 50.65 20.67
C PRO A 247 -32.14 50.19 21.01
N THR A 248 -32.41 48.86 21.09
CA THR A 248 -33.20 48.06 22.10
C THR A 248 -33.60 46.68 21.50
N ALA A 249 -33.46 45.51 22.17
CA ALA A 249 -34.20 44.89 23.31
C ALA A 249 -35.65 44.43 22.94
N ASP A 250 -36.26 43.34 23.44
CA ASP A 250 -36.00 42.47 24.62
C ASP A 250 -36.78 41.11 24.56
N ALA A 251 -36.49 40.17 25.49
CA ALA A 251 -37.32 39.04 26.00
C ALA A 251 -37.90 37.95 25.04
N GLY A 252 -38.30 36.73 25.47
CA GLY A 252 -38.23 36.03 26.77
C GLY A 252 -39.34 34.94 26.94
N ALA A 253 -39.08 33.87 27.71
CA ALA A 253 -39.97 32.75 28.09
C ALA A 253 -40.47 31.80 26.94
N ALA A 254 -40.62 30.47 27.04
CA ALA A 254 -40.77 29.44 28.10
C ALA A 254 -42.21 28.90 28.34
N ALA A 255 -42.29 27.56 28.50
CA ALA A 255 -43.35 26.74 29.15
C ALA A 255 -44.51 26.10 28.33
N ALA A 256 -44.58 24.76 28.47
CA ALA A 256 -45.74 23.92 28.85
C ALA A 256 -46.92 23.61 27.88
N ALA A 257 -46.89 22.36 27.39
CA ALA A 257 -47.87 21.28 27.64
C ALA A 257 -49.42 21.52 27.67
N ALA A 258 -50.14 20.83 26.78
CA ALA A 258 -51.44 20.15 26.97
C ALA A 258 -51.82 19.45 25.64
N SER A 259 -51.78 18.12 25.53
CA SER A 259 -52.85 17.14 25.88
C SER A 259 -54.14 17.26 25.05
N GLY A 260 -54.53 16.16 24.39
CA GLY A 260 -55.69 16.08 23.52
C GLY A 260 -55.91 14.67 22.97
N ALA A 261 -56.46 13.78 23.79
CA ALA A 261 -56.73 12.39 23.43
C ALA A 261 -58.24 12.08 23.48
N ALA A 262 -58.80 11.62 22.36
CA ALA A 262 -60.00 10.78 22.24
C ALA A 262 -60.06 10.31 20.77
N SER A 263 -60.00 9.02 20.42
CA SER A 263 -60.83 7.87 20.80
C SER A 263 -62.18 7.78 20.07
N GLY A 264 -62.22 6.88 19.08
CA GLY A 264 -63.34 5.95 18.90
C GLY A 264 -64.43 6.31 17.88
N ALA A 265 -64.55 5.50 16.82
CA ALA A 265 -65.72 4.64 16.56
C ALA A 265 -65.68 4.04 15.14
N ALA A 266 -65.97 2.74 15.08
CA ALA A 266 -65.92 1.89 13.90
C ALA A 266 -67.00 2.15 12.85
N ALA A 267 -66.70 1.78 11.60
CA ALA A 267 -67.64 1.11 10.70
C ALA A 267 -66.87 0.11 9.82
N SER A 268 -67.39 -1.11 9.69
CA SER A 268 -66.81 -2.21 8.91
C SER A 268 -67.73 -2.60 7.75
N THR A 269 -67.13 -2.96 6.60
CA THR A 269 -67.61 -3.79 5.47
C THR A 269 -66.72 -3.46 4.26
N GLY A 270 -66.29 -4.40 3.41
CA GLY A 270 -66.43 -5.85 3.42
C GLY A 270 -65.29 -6.51 2.65
N THR A 271 -65.17 -7.84 2.77
CA THR A 271 -64.06 -8.65 2.24
C THR A 271 -64.17 -8.89 0.73
N GLU A 272 -63.06 -8.74 0.01
CA GLU A 272 -62.80 -9.49 -1.23
C GLU A 272 -61.38 -10.07 -1.18
N ALA A 273 -61.22 -11.34 -1.54
CA ALA A 273 -60.01 -12.11 -1.29
C ALA A 273 -59.07 -12.10 -2.51
N ALA A 274 -57.79 -11.79 -2.30
CA ALA A 274 -56.77 -11.85 -3.34
C ALA A 274 -56.21 -13.28 -3.50
N PRO A 275 -55.90 -13.73 -4.73
CA PRO A 275 -55.44 -15.09 -5.00
C PRO A 275 -53.95 -15.29 -4.65
N VAL A 276 -53.60 -16.52 -4.26
CA VAL A 276 -52.21 -16.96 -4.04
C VAL A 276 -51.54 -17.24 -5.39
N PRO A 277 -50.38 -16.64 -5.73
CA PRO A 277 -49.67 -16.94 -6.96
C PRO A 277 -48.76 -18.19 -6.80
N PRO A 278 -48.56 -18.99 -7.86
CA PRO A 278 -47.58 -20.08 -7.86
C PRO A 278 -46.14 -19.52 -7.88
N ALA A 279 -45.21 -20.25 -7.27
CA ALA A 279 -43.79 -19.90 -7.28
C ALA A 279 -43.16 -20.17 -8.67
N GLY A 280 -42.27 -19.28 -9.13
CA GLY A 280 -41.36 -19.59 -10.26
C GLY A 280 -41.21 -18.55 -11.38
N ALA A 281 -41.52 -17.26 -11.19
CA ALA A 281 -41.23 -16.22 -12.18
C ALA A 281 -40.45 -15.03 -11.57
N PRO A 282 -39.48 -14.44 -12.30
CA PRO A 282 -38.83 -13.20 -11.87
C PRO A 282 -39.81 -12.03 -11.94
N VAL A 283 -39.79 -11.17 -10.91
CA VAL A 283 -40.70 -10.02 -10.79
C VAL A 283 -40.14 -8.83 -11.59
N ASP A 284 -40.97 -8.23 -12.45
CA ASP A 284 -40.65 -6.97 -13.16
C ASP A 284 -40.91 -5.78 -12.22
N TYR A 285 -39.88 -4.94 -12.02
CA TYR A 285 -39.91 -3.78 -11.12
C TYR A 285 -39.88 -2.43 -11.88
N ARG A 286 -40.32 -2.38 -13.14
CA ARG A 286 -40.45 -1.12 -13.89
C ARG A 286 -41.44 -0.15 -13.23
N HIS A 287 -40.94 0.99 -12.78
CA HIS A 287 -41.74 2.03 -12.12
C HIS A 287 -42.77 2.67 -13.10
N PRO A 288 -44.04 2.88 -12.69
CA PRO A 288 -45.16 3.24 -13.57
C PRO A 288 -45.16 4.69 -14.11
N ARG A 289 -44.00 5.33 -14.28
CA ARG A 289 -43.87 6.70 -14.82
C ARG A 289 -42.91 6.87 -16.01
N ARG A 290 -42.33 5.80 -16.56
CA ARG A 290 -41.68 5.86 -17.88
C ARG A 290 -42.71 5.63 -19.00
N ARG A 291 -43.01 6.67 -19.78
CA ARG A 291 -43.54 6.48 -21.16
C ARG A 291 -42.40 5.96 -22.03
N ALA A 292 -42.66 4.94 -22.83
CA ALA A 292 -41.68 4.39 -23.76
C ALA A 292 -41.61 5.23 -25.05
N THR A 293 -40.39 5.57 -25.47
CA THR A 293 -40.10 5.91 -26.86
C THR A 293 -40.00 4.59 -27.65
N PRO A 294 -40.53 4.48 -28.89
CA PRO A 294 -40.45 3.24 -29.65
C PRO A 294 -39.00 2.87 -29.98
N ALA A 295 -38.66 1.58 -29.88
CA ALA A 295 -37.42 1.07 -30.43
C ALA A 295 -37.49 1.03 -31.98
N PRO A 296 -36.37 1.26 -32.70
CA PRO A 296 -36.31 0.99 -34.13
C PRO A 296 -36.41 -0.54 -34.39
N PRO A 297 -36.90 -0.96 -35.57
CA PRO A 297 -37.08 -2.38 -35.88
C PRO A 297 -35.75 -3.09 -36.15
N ASP A 298 -35.68 -4.37 -35.76
CA ASP A 298 -34.54 -5.25 -36.06
C ASP A 298 -34.35 -5.44 -37.59
N PRO A 299 -33.11 -5.45 -38.09
CA PRO A 299 -32.84 -5.79 -39.49
C PRO A 299 -33.00 -7.29 -39.74
N ALA A 300 -33.57 -7.61 -40.91
CA ALA A 300 -33.74 -8.98 -41.41
C ALA A 300 -32.38 -9.71 -41.62
N PRO A 301 -32.35 -11.06 -41.61
CA PRO A 301 -31.10 -11.81 -41.69
C PRO A 301 -30.41 -11.64 -43.05
N SER A 302 -29.23 -11.01 -43.04
CA SER A 302 -28.40 -10.85 -44.24
C SER A 302 -27.51 -12.08 -44.47
N VAL A 303 -27.37 -12.44 -45.74
CA VAL A 303 -26.56 -13.57 -46.22
C VAL A 303 -25.07 -13.35 -45.90
N ALA A 304 -24.36 -14.44 -45.61
CA ALA A 304 -22.93 -14.41 -45.30
C ALA A 304 -22.07 -14.00 -46.51
N THR A 305 -21.12 -13.09 -46.27
CA THR A 305 -19.97 -12.80 -47.14
C THR A 305 -18.72 -12.60 -46.26
N PRO A 306 -17.51 -12.92 -46.76
CA PRO A 306 -16.38 -13.25 -45.88
C PRO A 306 -15.64 -12.03 -45.31
N SER A 307 -14.99 -12.25 -44.15
CA SER A 307 -14.06 -11.30 -43.53
C SER A 307 -12.85 -10.97 -44.43
N PRO A 308 -12.25 -9.77 -44.30
CA PRO A 308 -11.02 -9.42 -45.00
C PRO A 308 -9.83 -10.23 -44.48
N ALA A 309 -8.89 -10.54 -45.36
CA ALA A 309 -7.74 -11.39 -45.07
C ALA A 309 -6.62 -10.66 -44.31
N THR A 310 -6.03 -11.37 -43.34
CA THR A 310 -4.73 -11.05 -42.73
C THR A 310 -3.62 -11.07 -43.79
N PRO A 311 -2.64 -10.14 -43.78
CA PRO A 311 -1.46 -10.25 -44.64
C PRO A 311 -0.60 -11.45 -44.24
N PRO A 312 0.10 -12.11 -45.19
CA PRO A 312 0.89 -13.30 -44.90
C PRO A 312 2.18 -12.96 -44.14
N ALA A 313 2.44 -13.70 -43.07
CA ALA A 313 3.72 -13.69 -42.38
C ALA A 313 4.64 -14.78 -42.96
N ASP A 314 5.44 -14.43 -43.97
CA ASP A 314 6.56 -15.28 -44.41
C ASP A 314 7.71 -15.16 -43.39
N GLY A 315 7.69 -16.06 -42.40
CA GLY A 315 8.76 -16.28 -41.44
C GLY A 315 8.90 -17.77 -41.13
N PRO A 316 10.11 -18.30 -40.91
CA PRO A 316 10.30 -19.73 -40.70
C PRO A 316 9.60 -20.19 -39.42
N ALA A 317 8.78 -21.23 -39.54
CA ALA A 317 8.02 -21.80 -38.44
C ALA A 317 8.95 -22.19 -37.27
N THR A 318 8.75 -21.52 -36.14
CA THR A 318 9.41 -21.85 -34.86
C THR A 318 8.72 -23.09 -34.27
N PRO A 319 9.42 -24.00 -33.57
CA PRO A 319 8.81 -25.25 -33.10
C PRO A 319 7.69 -25.00 -32.08
N ASP A 320 6.63 -25.82 -32.11
CA ASP A 320 5.52 -25.78 -31.14
C ASP A 320 6.02 -26.05 -29.70
N GLY A 321 6.32 -24.98 -28.97
CA GLY A 321 6.57 -24.96 -27.54
C GLY A 321 5.89 -23.75 -26.91
N PRO A 322 5.74 -23.70 -25.58
CA PRO A 322 5.32 -22.47 -24.90
C PRO A 322 6.32 -21.34 -25.25
N PRO A 323 5.85 -20.09 -25.41
CA PRO A 323 6.74 -18.97 -25.69
C PRO A 323 7.80 -18.86 -24.59
N LEU A 324 9.07 -18.72 -24.99
CA LEU A 324 10.16 -18.52 -24.05
C LEU A 324 9.94 -17.20 -23.31
N PRO A 325 10.13 -17.16 -21.98
CA PRO A 325 9.95 -15.93 -21.21
C PRO A 325 10.95 -14.86 -21.65
N VAL A 326 10.51 -13.60 -21.64
CA VAL A 326 11.31 -12.43 -22.03
C VAL A 326 11.36 -11.46 -20.85
N ALA A 327 12.51 -10.82 -20.65
CA ALA A 327 12.69 -9.81 -19.61
C ALA A 327 11.85 -8.57 -19.92
N GLY A 328 11.04 -8.17 -18.95
CA GLY A 328 10.08 -7.08 -19.07
C GLY A 328 8.89 -7.43 -19.95
N ASP A 329 8.47 -8.69 -20.10
CA ASP A 329 7.32 -9.02 -20.98
C ASP A 329 5.99 -8.41 -20.48
N ALA A 330 5.84 -8.27 -19.16
CA ALA A 330 4.68 -7.64 -18.53
C ALA A 330 4.38 -6.22 -19.04
N ALA A 331 3.12 -5.79 -18.89
CA ALA A 331 2.69 -4.44 -19.27
C ALA A 331 3.30 -3.36 -18.35
N GLY A 332 3.62 -2.20 -18.92
CA GLY A 332 4.23 -1.07 -18.23
C GLY A 332 4.75 -0.03 -19.21
N TRP A 333 4.96 1.21 -18.76
CA TRP A 333 5.30 2.36 -19.60
C TRP A 333 6.82 2.59 -19.70
N SER A 334 7.60 2.11 -18.73
CA SER A 334 9.07 2.04 -18.77
C SER A 334 9.56 0.60 -18.64
N MET A 335 10.81 0.32 -19.01
CA MET A 335 11.41 -1.01 -18.80
C MET A 335 11.48 -1.37 -17.30
N GLU A 336 11.76 -0.39 -16.43
CA GLU A 336 11.75 -0.56 -14.97
C GLU A 336 10.35 -0.99 -14.48
N GLU A 337 9.29 -0.35 -14.96
CA GLU A 337 7.92 -0.70 -14.59
C GLU A 337 7.51 -2.09 -15.10
N ARG A 338 7.90 -2.45 -16.33
CA ARG A 338 7.64 -3.79 -16.89
C ARG A 338 8.35 -4.88 -16.09
N LEU A 339 9.62 -4.68 -15.71
CA LEU A 339 10.36 -5.60 -14.85
C LEU A 339 9.75 -5.72 -13.45
N TYR A 340 9.34 -4.59 -12.84
CA TYR A 340 8.65 -4.59 -11.55
C TYR A 340 7.34 -5.38 -11.59
N ASN A 341 6.51 -5.14 -12.61
CA ASN A 341 5.22 -5.82 -12.79
C ASN A 341 5.40 -7.31 -13.09
N GLN A 342 6.48 -7.70 -13.78
CA GLN A 342 6.82 -9.10 -14.02
C GLN A 342 7.24 -9.81 -12.72
N VAL A 343 8.13 -9.21 -11.93
CA VAL A 343 8.51 -9.73 -10.60
C VAL A 343 7.29 -9.87 -9.68
N TRP A 344 6.36 -8.91 -9.73
CA TRP A 344 5.09 -8.99 -8.99
C TRP A 344 4.20 -10.15 -9.48
N GLY A 345 4.12 -10.38 -10.80
CA GLY A 345 3.42 -11.53 -11.38
C GLY A 345 4.02 -12.86 -10.90
N MET A 346 5.35 -13.02 -10.96
CA MET A 346 6.05 -14.20 -10.46
C MET A 346 5.78 -14.45 -8.97
N PHE A 347 5.70 -13.39 -8.15
CA PHE A 347 5.36 -13.48 -6.73
C PHE A 347 3.94 -14.03 -6.51
N GLU A 348 2.96 -13.47 -7.22
CA GLU A 348 1.55 -13.89 -7.13
C GLU A 348 1.37 -15.33 -7.63
N ASP A 349 1.98 -15.68 -8.77
CA ASP A 349 1.87 -17.00 -9.38
C ASP A 349 2.54 -18.09 -8.53
N LEU A 350 3.67 -17.80 -7.89
CA LEU A 350 4.26 -18.71 -6.90
C LEU A 350 3.35 -18.89 -5.68
N ALA A 351 2.76 -17.81 -5.15
CA ALA A 351 1.80 -17.88 -4.04
C ALA A 351 0.60 -18.77 -4.39
N ARG A 352 0.02 -18.56 -5.58
CA ARG A 352 -1.16 -19.29 -6.08
C ARG A 352 -0.85 -20.77 -6.36
N SER A 353 0.33 -21.07 -6.91
CA SER A 353 0.76 -22.44 -7.21
C SER A 353 0.99 -23.26 -5.93
N VAL A 354 1.67 -22.69 -4.93
CA VAL A 354 1.84 -23.35 -3.62
C VAL A 354 0.51 -23.47 -2.87
N ALA A 355 -0.40 -22.49 -3.00
CA ALA A 355 -1.75 -22.59 -2.43
C ALA A 355 -2.57 -23.74 -3.04
N ALA A 356 -2.51 -23.91 -4.36
CA ALA A 356 -3.15 -25.03 -5.06
C ALA A 356 -2.55 -26.38 -4.63
N TYR A 357 -1.23 -26.47 -4.50
CA TYR A 357 -0.55 -27.67 -3.99
C TYR A 357 -0.97 -28.02 -2.56
N ARG A 358 -0.92 -27.07 -1.62
CA ARG A 358 -1.34 -27.26 -0.22
C ARG A 358 -2.80 -27.72 -0.14
N SER A 359 -3.70 -27.06 -0.88
CA SER A 359 -5.13 -27.41 -0.95
C SER A 359 -5.36 -28.83 -1.50
N ALA A 360 -4.60 -29.25 -2.52
CA ALA A 360 -4.68 -30.59 -3.08
C ALA A 360 -4.13 -31.66 -2.11
N ALA A 361 -3.08 -31.35 -1.35
CA ALA A 361 -2.55 -32.22 -0.30
C ALA A 361 -3.54 -32.38 0.87
N ASP A 362 -4.17 -31.30 1.30
CA ASP A 362 -5.23 -31.31 2.33
C ASP A 362 -6.45 -32.12 1.89
N PHE A 363 -6.88 -31.96 0.63
CA PHE A 363 -7.94 -32.79 0.05
C PHE A 363 -7.55 -34.27 0.04
N ALA A 364 -6.33 -34.61 -0.37
CA ALA A 364 -5.85 -35.99 -0.35
C ALA A 364 -5.86 -36.57 1.08
N ARG A 365 -5.36 -35.82 2.07
CA ARG A 365 -5.34 -36.19 3.49
C ARG A 365 -6.76 -36.45 4.03
N SER A 366 -7.69 -35.51 3.84
CA SER A 366 -9.09 -35.70 4.26
C SER A 366 -9.76 -36.88 3.56
N ARG A 367 -9.44 -37.11 2.29
CA ARG A 367 -9.94 -38.27 1.53
C ARG A 367 -9.42 -39.59 2.06
N LEU A 368 -8.16 -39.65 2.50
CA LEU A 368 -7.55 -40.81 3.16
C LEU A 368 -8.23 -41.10 4.49
N GLU A 369 -8.38 -40.10 5.37
CA GLU A 369 -9.06 -40.21 6.67
C GLU A 369 -10.47 -40.82 6.50
N GLN A 370 -11.27 -40.27 5.58
CA GLN A 370 -12.60 -40.79 5.28
C GLN A 370 -12.62 -42.25 4.75
N GLU A 371 -11.59 -42.70 4.03
CA GLU A 371 -11.51 -44.10 3.56
C GLU A 371 -11.04 -45.05 4.68
N LEU A 372 -10.17 -44.58 5.57
CA LEU A 372 -9.76 -45.33 6.76
C LEU A 372 -10.92 -45.48 7.75
N ASP A 373 -11.68 -44.41 8.02
CA ASP A 373 -12.86 -44.46 8.89
C ASP A 373 -13.92 -45.43 8.36
N LYS A 374 -14.20 -45.39 7.04
CA LYS A 374 -15.12 -46.34 6.39
C LYS A 374 -14.63 -47.78 6.51
N ALA A 375 -13.33 -48.03 6.41
CA ALA A 375 -12.74 -49.37 6.61
C ALA A 375 -12.78 -49.84 8.08
N LEU A 376 -12.92 -48.93 9.05
CA LEU A 376 -13.01 -49.23 10.49
C LEU A 376 -14.44 -49.23 11.04
N ALA A 377 -15.43 -48.78 10.25
CA ALA A 377 -16.82 -48.62 10.66
C ALA A 377 -17.50 -49.93 11.08
N ASP A 378 -17.22 -51.06 10.42
CA ASP A 378 -17.74 -52.38 10.78
C ASP A 378 -16.84 -53.07 11.83
N PRO A 379 -17.29 -53.28 13.09
CA PRO A 379 -16.49 -53.92 14.12
C PRO A 379 -16.08 -55.35 13.80
N ARG A 380 -16.83 -56.08 12.96
CA ARG A 380 -16.58 -57.50 12.65
C ARG A 380 -15.44 -57.70 11.66
N ASN A 381 -15.15 -56.69 10.84
CA ASN A 381 -14.23 -56.81 9.70
C ASN A 381 -12.88 -56.09 9.90
N ARG A 382 -12.67 -55.35 11.00
CA ARG A 382 -11.48 -54.51 11.25
C ARG A 382 -10.12 -55.22 11.10
N LEU A 383 -10.07 -56.50 11.49
CA LEU A 383 -8.86 -57.34 11.51
C LEU A 383 -8.81 -58.37 10.37
N GLY A 384 -9.68 -58.24 9.36
CA GLY A 384 -9.70 -59.11 8.20
C GLY A 384 -8.80 -58.61 7.07
N THR A 385 -8.28 -59.54 6.26
CA THR A 385 -7.44 -59.25 5.08
C THR A 385 -8.10 -58.29 4.08
N ALA A 386 -9.44 -58.30 3.99
CA ALA A 386 -10.20 -57.35 3.19
C ALA A 386 -10.10 -55.90 3.70
N ALA A 387 -10.06 -55.69 5.02
CA ALA A 387 -9.84 -54.37 5.62
C ALA A 387 -8.38 -53.93 5.50
N ASP A 388 -7.41 -54.84 5.56
CA ASP A 388 -6.01 -54.54 5.23
C ASP A 388 -5.86 -54.09 3.77
N ALA A 389 -6.46 -54.81 2.82
CA ALA A 389 -6.45 -54.46 1.40
C ALA A 389 -7.14 -53.11 1.12
N ALA A 390 -8.27 -52.83 1.78
CA ALA A 390 -8.94 -51.53 1.69
C ALA A 390 -8.06 -50.39 2.23
N ARG A 391 -7.42 -50.58 3.39
CA ARG A 391 -6.49 -49.61 3.99
C ARG A 391 -5.21 -49.41 3.15
N ALA A 392 -4.72 -50.44 2.46
CA ALA A 392 -3.63 -50.31 1.49
C ALA A 392 -4.07 -49.49 0.28
N THR A 393 -5.18 -49.85 -0.36
CA THR A 393 -5.75 -49.15 -1.52
C THR A 393 -6.01 -47.67 -1.24
N ALA A 394 -6.49 -47.31 -0.05
CA ALA A 394 -6.68 -45.92 0.36
C ALA A 394 -5.35 -45.14 0.43
N ARG A 395 -4.28 -45.77 0.94
CA ARG A 395 -2.93 -45.16 0.98
C ARG A 395 -2.32 -45.01 -0.40
N ASP A 396 -2.51 -46.00 -1.29
CA ASP A 396 -2.02 -45.92 -2.68
C ASP A 396 -2.71 -44.79 -3.46
N ARG A 397 -4.02 -44.60 -3.24
CA ARG A 397 -4.77 -43.45 -3.78
C ARG A 397 -4.28 -42.12 -3.24
N HIS A 398 -4.04 -42.03 -1.92
CA HIS A 398 -3.47 -40.85 -1.29
C HIS A 398 -2.11 -40.48 -1.88
N ALA A 399 -1.20 -41.46 -1.98
CA ALA A 399 0.11 -41.28 -2.62
C ALA A 399 -0.04 -40.81 -4.07
N THR A 400 -0.93 -41.45 -4.85
CA THR A 400 -1.21 -41.06 -6.26
C THR A 400 -1.70 -39.62 -6.38
N LEU A 401 -2.56 -39.15 -5.46
CA LEU A 401 -3.03 -37.76 -5.44
C LEU A 401 -1.90 -36.79 -5.10
N LEU A 402 -1.07 -37.10 -4.10
CA LEU A 402 0.09 -36.28 -3.75
C LEU A 402 1.11 -36.20 -4.89
N THR A 403 1.43 -37.32 -5.56
CA THR A 403 2.32 -37.32 -6.73
C THR A 403 1.78 -36.44 -7.85
N ARG A 404 0.46 -36.46 -8.11
CA ARG A 404 -0.17 -35.59 -9.13
C ARG A 404 -0.15 -34.12 -8.73
N ALA A 405 -0.41 -33.81 -7.46
CA ALA A 405 -0.34 -32.45 -6.94
C ALA A 405 1.08 -31.88 -7.00
N ARG A 406 2.08 -32.66 -6.58
CA ARG A 406 3.49 -32.28 -6.64
C ARG A 406 3.96 -32.09 -8.08
N ALA A 407 3.62 -33.02 -8.98
CA ALA A 407 3.94 -32.90 -10.40
C ALA A 407 3.22 -31.74 -11.11
N ALA A 408 2.14 -31.18 -10.54
CA ALA A 408 1.56 -29.92 -11.01
C ALA A 408 2.42 -28.74 -10.58
N LEU A 409 2.69 -28.63 -9.27
CA LEU A 409 3.59 -27.61 -8.71
C LEU A 409 4.95 -27.59 -9.44
N ASP A 410 5.60 -28.75 -9.65
CA ASP A 410 6.91 -28.82 -10.30
C ASP A 410 6.89 -28.29 -11.75
N ARG A 411 5.75 -28.33 -12.47
CA ARG A 411 5.62 -27.69 -13.80
C ARG A 411 5.52 -26.17 -13.69
N ASP A 412 4.68 -25.70 -12.77
CA ASP A 412 4.46 -24.27 -12.54
C ASP A 412 5.77 -23.61 -12.06
N LEU A 413 6.54 -24.30 -11.21
CA LEU A 413 7.89 -23.90 -10.81
C LEU A 413 8.89 -23.93 -11.95
N GLY A 414 8.82 -24.91 -12.87
CA GLY A 414 9.66 -24.93 -14.06
C GLY A 414 9.49 -23.68 -14.93
N GLN A 415 8.26 -23.18 -15.06
CA GLN A 415 7.97 -21.92 -15.76
C GLN A 415 8.55 -20.72 -15.00
N LEU A 416 8.32 -20.62 -13.69
CA LEU A 416 8.80 -19.49 -12.86
C LEU A 416 10.33 -19.44 -12.75
N VAL A 417 11.02 -20.58 -12.74
CA VAL A 417 12.48 -20.65 -12.79
C VAL A 417 12.99 -20.14 -14.14
N ALA A 418 12.42 -20.60 -15.26
CA ALA A 418 12.80 -20.12 -16.59
C ALA A 418 12.56 -18.61 -16.75
N GLU A 419 11.49 -18.07 -16.14
CA GLU A 419 11.24 -16.62 -16.11
C GLU A 419 12.29 -15.90 -15.25
N SER A 420 12.61 -16.42 -14.07
CA SER A 420 13.64 -15.86 -13.18
C SER A 420 15.03 -15.83 -13.83
N GLU A 421 15.40 -16.84 -14.61
CA GLU A 421 16.68 -16.92 -15.34
C GLU A 421 16.83 -15.79 -16.37
N VAL A 422 15.72 -15.28 -16.92
CA VAL A 422 15.71 -14.19 -17.91
C VAL A 422 15.53 -12.82 -17.23
N VAL A 423 14.71 -12.75 -16.17
CA VAL A 423 14.41 -11.49 -15.45
C VAL A 423 15.58 -11.03 -14.58
N GLU A 424 16.16 -11.91 -13.74
CA GLU A 424 17.18 -11.52 -12.75
C GLU A 424 18.42 -10.84 -13.37
N PRO A 425 18.98 -11.29 -14.52
CA PRO A 425 20.10 -10.59 -15.19
C PRO A 425 19.72 -9.24 -15.81
N ALA A 426 18.44 -9.01 -16.09
CA ALA A 426 17.93 -7.77 -16.69
C ALA A 426 17.56 -6.70 -15.63
N LEU A 427 17.57 -7.04 -14.34
CA LEU A 427 17.22 -6.12 -13.27
C LEU A 427 18.19 -4.92 -13.18
N PRO A 428 17.69 -3.67 -13.14
CA PRO A 428 18.52 -2.49 -12.92
C PRO A 428 19.11 -2.48 -11.50
N PRO A 429 20.14 -1.64 -11.19
CA PRO A 429 20.77 -1.59 -9.86
C PRO A 429 19.81 -1.43 -8.67
N ALA A 430 18.64 -0.79 -8.87
CA ALA A 430 17.59 -0.69 -7.86
C ALA A 430 16.97 -2.04 -7.47
N PHE A 431 16.88 -2.98 -8.41
CA PHE A 431 16.27 -4.30 -8.22
C PHE A 431 17.31 -5.43 -8.19
N ALA A 432 18.56 -5.17 -8.59
CA ALA A 432 19.60 -6.17 -8.68
C ALA A 432 20.25 -6.53 -7.33
N ARG A 433 20.60 -7.81 -7.19
CA ARG A 433 21.47 -8.31 -6.11
C ARG A 433 22.87 -7.71 -6.16
N TRP A 434 23.59 -7.68 -5.04
CA TRP A 434 24.95 -7.15 -4.94
C TRP A 434 26.02 -7.98 -5.65
N ASP A 435 25.72 -9.23 -6.01
CA ASP A 435 26.56 -10.10 -6.84
C ASP A 435 26.30 -9.91 -8.36
N SER A 436 25.27 -9.14 -8.75
CA SER A 436 24.97 -8.85 -10.16
C SER A 436 26.08 -8.05 -10.85
N PRO A 437 26.46 -8.38 -12.10
CA PRO A 437 27.46 -7.64 -12.86
C PRO A 437 27.05 -6.19 -13.15
N VAL A 438 25.77 -5.82 -13.01
CA VAL A 438 25.28 -4.45 -13.22
C VAL A 438 25.99 -3.41 -12.31
N TRP A 439 26.47 -3.84 -11.14
CA TRP A 439 27.25 -2.98 -10.24
C TRP A 439 28.66 -2.68 -10.74
N GLN A 440 29.25 -3.54 -11.58
CA GLN A 440 30.63 -3.35 -12.04
C GLN A 440 30.75 -2.11 -12.93
N GLY A 441 29.77 -1.88 -13.81
CA GLY A 441 29.63 -0.71 -14.68
C GLY A 441 28.63 0.34 -14.17
N HIS A 442 28.27 0.34 -12.88
CA HIS A 442 27.30 1.28 -12.35
C HIS A 442 27.74 2.74 -12.48
N HIS A 443 26.89 3.53 -13.16
CA HIS A 443 26.93 4.99 -13.23
C HIS A 443 25.78 5.57 -12.41
N ALA A 444 25.99 6.76 -11.83
CA ALA A 444 24.95 7.42 -11.03
C ALA A 444 23.71 7.71 -11.88
N SER A 445 22.53 7.35 -11.36
CA SER A 445 21.26 7.57 -12.07
C SER A 445 21.04 9.06 -12.36
N GLN A 446 20.29 9.36 -13.42
CA GLN A 446 19.73 10.70 -13.66
C GLN A 446 18.24 10.76 -13.38
N GLU A 447 17.60 9.59 -13.20
CA GLU A 447 16.17 9.44 -12.92
C GLU A 447 15.98 8.90 -11.50
N ARG A 448 14.86 9.25 -10.87
CA ARG A 448 14.53 8.71 -9.54
C ARG A 448 13.99 7.28 -9.69
N PRO A 449 14.47 6.31 -8.89
CA PRO A 449 14.05 4.91 -8.98
C PRO A 449 12.59 4.75 -8.56
N MET A 450 11.85 3.89 -9.26
CA MET A 450 10.44 3.62 -8.96
C MET A 450 10.26 2.72 -7.73
N ALA A 451 11.23 1.84 -7.49
CA ALA A 451 11.22 0.88 -6.39
C ALA A 451 12.65 0.53 -5.95
N VAL A 452 12.79 -0.28 -4.89
CA VAL A 452 14.07 -0.82 -4.43
C VAL A 452 13.91 -2.25 -3.90
N ARG A 453 14.88 -3.14 -4.16
CA ARG A 453 14.92 -4.47 -3.55
C ARG A 453 15.45 -4.40 -2.12
N LEU A 454 14.66 -4.91 -1.18
CA LEU A 454 15.05 -5.04 0.24
C LEU A 454 15.78 -6.37 0.51
N GLY A 455 15.24 -7.45 -0.06
CA GLY A 455 15.65 -8.83 0.18
C GLY A 455 15.06 -9.78 -0.85
N ASP A 456 15.17 -11.07 -0.58
CA ASP A 456 14.60 -12.15 -1.40
C ASP A 456 13.53 -12.90 -0.58
N LEU A 457 12.47 -13.36 -1.25
CA LEU A 457 11.38 -14.13 -0.66
C LEU A 457 11.37 -15.56 -1.22
N HIS A 458 11.13 -16.54 -0.35
CA HIS A 458 10.86 -17.90 -0.78
C HIS A 458 9.90 -18.64 0.18
N LEU A 459 9.40 -19.79 -0.26
CA LEU A 459 8.50 -20.67 0.50
C LEU A 459 9.22 -21.98 0.86
N PRO A 460 8.83 -22.68 1.95
CA PRO A 460 9.50 -23.92 2.37
C PRO A 460 9.36 -25.06 1.36
N GLU A 461 8.34 -25.05 0.50
CA GLU A 461 8.16 -26.01 -0.59
C GLU A 461 9.16 -25.83 -1.75
N VAL A 462 9.81 -24.67 -1.83
CA VAL A 462 10.60 -24.19 -2.98
C VAL A 462 11.79 -23.36 -2.51
N LEU A 463 12.95 -24.00 -2.36
CA LEU A 463 14.15 -23.35 -1.81
C LEU A 463 15.06 -22.73 -2.87
N ASP A 464 14.96 -23.23 -4.10
CA ASP A 464 15.84 -22.89 -5.23
C ASP A 464 15.36 -21.66 -6.04
N LEU A 465 14.09 -21.27 -5.87
CA LEU A 465 13.52 -20.06 -6.48
C LEU A 465 13.43 -18.94 -5.44
N ARG A 466 14.05 -17.80 -5.76
CA ARG A 466 14.09 -16.60 -4.92
C ARG A 466 13.34 -15.47 -5.64
N ILE A 467 12.28 -14.95 -5.04
CA ILE A 467 11.51 -13.83 -5.61
C ILE A 467 12.01 -12.50 -5.03
N PRO A 468 12.42 -11.51 -5.84
CA PRO A 468 12.87 -10.22 -5.35
C PRO A 468 11.78 -9.47 -4.54
N MET A 469 12.07 -9.10 -3.28
CA MET A 469 11.19 -8.24 -2.48
C MET A 469 11.37 -6.77 -2.88
N LEU A 470 10.57 -6.31 -3.84
CA LEU A 470 10.58 -4.93 -4.31
C LEU A 470 9.57 -4.07 -3.54
N VAL A 471 10.01 -2.93 -2.98
CA VAL A 471 9.14 -1.91 -2.39
C VAL A 471 9.18 -0.62 -3.22
N ARG A 472 8.02 0.01 -3.43
CA ARG A 472 7.92 1.29 -4.15
C ARG A 472 8.60 2.42 -3.37
N LEU A 473 9.10 3.41 -4.10
CA LEU A 473 9.64 4.67 -3.58
C LEU A 473 8.69 5.83 -3.93
N PRO A 474 8.55 6.87 -3.08
CA PRO A 474 9.16 7.03 -1.75
C PRO A 474 8.71 5.97 -0.73
N LEU A 475 9.52 5.72 0.32
CA LEU A 475 9.18 4.73 1.35
C LEU A 475 8.03 5.23 2.23
N GLU A 476 6.80 4.92 1.85
CA GLU A 476 5.54 5.25 2.56
C GLU A 476 5.51 4.71 4.00
N ARG A 477 6.16 3.58 4.23
CA ARG A 477 6.36 2.98 5.54
C ARG A 477 7.85 2.95 5.79
N GLY A 478 8.29 3.51 6.91
CA GLY A 478 9.64 3.30 7.40
C GLY A 478 9.90 1.81 7.67
N LEU A 479 11.17 1.45 7.78
CA LEU A 479 11.63 0.09 7.95
C LEU A 479 12.03 -0.18 9.42
N TRP A 480 11.85 -1.41 9.87
CA TRP A 480 12.36 -1.92 11.15
C TRP A 480 13.21 -3.16 10.89
N ILE A 481 14.52 -3.07 11.13
CA ILE A 481 15.42 -4.22 11.17
C ILE A 481 15.49 -4.72 12.60
N ASP A 482 14.97 -5.93 12.80
CA ASP A 482 14.89 -6.56 14.13
C ASP A 482 16.26 -7.09 14.54
N SER A 483 16.87 -6.47 15.55
CA SER A 483 18.22 -6.84 16.03
C SER A 483 18.21 -7.71 17.30
N GLY A 484 17.02 -8.07 17.79
CA GLY A 484 16.85 -8.90 19.00
C GLY A 484 16.93 -10.41 18.76
N PRO A 485 17.11 -11.21 19.82
CA PRO A 485 17.08 -12.68 19.73
C PRO A 485 15.69 -13.24 19.41
N ASP A 486 14.63 -12.47 19.72
CA ASP A 486 13.22 -12.77 19.45
C ASP A 486 12.89 -12.87 17.94
N VAL A 487 13.82 -12.53 17.04
CA VAL A 487 13.75 -12.84 15.61
C VAL A 487 13.34 -14.29 15.34
N ARG A 488 13.71 -15.24 16.22
CA ARG A 488 13.41 -16.67 16.06
C ARG A 488 12.16 -17.15 16.81
N ALA A 489 11.51 -16.30 17.60
CA ALA A 489 10.50 -16.70 18.59
C ALA A 489 9.13 -16.06 18.33
N HIS A 490 8.41 -16.56 17.32
CA HIS A 490 7.02 -16.16 17.10
C HIS A 490 6.13 -16.56 18.31
N PRO A 491 5.37 -15.64 18.93
CA PRO A 491 4.47 -15.96 20.03
C PRO A 491 3.18 -16.61 19.49
N GLY A 492 3.28 -17.89 19.14
CA GLY A 492 2.21 -18.73 18.61
C GLY A 492 2.57 -20.19 18.77
N ARG A 493 1.55 -21.06 18.81
CA ARG A 493 1.68 -22.51 19.06
C ARG A 493 2.82 -23.11 18.20
N PRO A 494 3.78 -23.86 18.79
CA PRO A 494 4.84 -24.49 18.00
C PRO A 494 4.21 -25.47 17.02
N ASP A 495 4.40 -25.16 15.74
CA ASP A 495 3.89 -25.92 14.62
C ASP A 495 5.06 -26.78 14.10
N PRO A 496 5.09 -28.10 14.38
CA PRO A 496 6.29 -28.92 14.19
C PRO A 496 6.72 -29.02 12.72
N GLU A 497 5.80 -28.83 11.77
CA GLU A 497 6.10 -28.75 10.34
C GLU A 497 6.99 -27.52 10.02
N ARG A 498 6.89 -26.44 10.81
CA ARG A 498 7.72 -25.22 10.69
C ARG A 498 9.07 -25.31 11.38
N GLU A 499 9.40 -26.40 12.06
CA GLU A 499 10.73 -26.66 12.62
C GLU A 499 11.61 -27.51 11.70
N VAL A 500 11.02 -28.34 10.84
CA VAL A 500 11.78 -29.21 9.92
C VAL A 500 12.50 -28.37 8.86
N GLY A 501 11.79 -27.51 8.12
CA GLY A 501 12.40 -26.59 7.15
C GLY A 501 13.38 -25.57 7.78
N ARG A 502 13.30 -25.36 9.10
CA ARG A 502 14.17 -24.44 9.85
C ARG A 502 15.58 -25.00 10.07
N ARG A 503 15.73 -26.33 10.10
CA ARG A 503 17.04 -26.98 10.27
C ARG A 503 17.84 -27.09 8.97
N GLU A 504 17.17 -27.28 7.85
CA GLU A 504 17.84 -27.45 6.56
C GLU A 504 18.37 -26.12 6.01
N LEU A 505 17.62 -25.01 6.17
CA LEU A 505 18.11 -23.68 5.75
C LEU A 505 19.21 -23.10 6.64
N GLY A 506 19.14 -23.33 7.96
CA GLY A 506 20.12 -22.78 8.91
C GLY A 506 21.54 -23.34 8.74
N SER A 507 21.72 -24.42 7.98
CA SER A 507 23.00 -25.12 7.83
C SER A 507 23.89 -24.61 6.69
N ALA A 508 23.43 -23.68 5.85
CA ALA A 508 24.15 -23.29 4.63
C ALA A 508 25.04 -22.04 4.77
N LEU A 509 24.81 -21.18 5.78
CA LEU A 509 25.42 -19.83 5.84
C LEU A 509 26.10 -19.46 7.18
N THR A 510 25.86 -20.20 8.27
CA THR A 510 26.44 -19.93 9.61
C THR A 510 26.72 -21.22 10.41
N ASP A 511 27.89 -21.29 11.05
CA ASP A 511 28.20 -22.29 12.08
C ASP A 511 27.35 -22.06 13.34
N GLY A 512 26.13 -22.59 13.33
CA GLY A 512 25.19 -22.44 14.43
C GLY A 512 24.43 -21.11 14.44
N PRO A 513 23.54 -20.91 15.43
CA PRO A 513 22.76 -19.68 15.55
C PRO A 513 23.66 -18.49 15.93
N PRO A 514 23.67 -17.37 15.17
CA PRO A 514 24.38 -16.16 15.59
C PRO A 514 23.88 -15.65 16.95
N ASP A 515 24.81 -15.11 17.74
CA ASP A 515 24.55 -14.47 19.02
C ASP A 515 23.94 -13.07 18.87
N GLU A 516 23.62 -12.41 19.98
CA GLU A 516 22.96 -11.10 20.00
C GLU A 516 23.85 -9.95 19.51
N ALA A 517 25.17 -10.05 19.67
CA ALA A 517 26.11 -9.05 19.16
C ALA A 517 26.25 -9.19 17.64
N GLU A 518 26.32 -10.43 17.14
CA GLU A 518 26.35 -10.76 15.73
C GLU A 518 25.03 -10.38 15.02
N LEU A 519 23.87 -10.62 15.64
CA LEU A 519 22.57 -10.16 15.12
C LEU A 519 22.50 -8.63 15.02
N ARG A 520 22.97 -7.90 16.04
CA ARG A 520 23.08 -6.43 15.99
C ARG A 520 24.03 -5.94 14.89
N ARG A 521 25.18 -6.59 14.72
CA ARG A 521 26.14 -6.29 13.64
C ARG A 521 25.50 -6.49 12.26
N LEU A 522 24.90 -7.65 12.02
CA LEU A 522 24.23 -7.98 10.75
C LEU A 522 23.03 -7.05 10.46
N ALA A 523 22.30 -6.61 11.49
CA ALA A 523 21.21 -5.65 11.33
C ALA A 523 21.71 -4.27 10.88
N MET A 524 22.80 -3.78 11.47
CA MET A 524 23.40 -2.52 11.03
C MET A 524 24.06 -2.65 9.64
N GLU A 525 24.69 -3.79 9.32
CA GLU A 525 25.20 -4.05 7.96
C GLU A 525 24.10 -4.12 6.92
N THR A 526 22.93 -4.67 7.27
CA THR A 526 21.74 -4.64 6.40
C THR A 526 21.25 -3.21 6.19
N ALA A 527 21.22 -2.39 7.25
CA ALA A 527 20.86 -0.97 7.13
C ALA A 527 21.83 -0.19 6.24
N VAL A 528 23.14 -0.42 6.40
CA VAL A 528 24.18 0.23 5.58
C VAL A 528 24.14 -0.24 4.13
N ALA A 529 23.87 -1.52 3.87
CA ALA A 529 23.68 -2.04 2.51
C ALA A 529 22.45 -1.41 1.82
N LEU A 530 21.32 -1.27 2.53
CA LEU A 530 20.13 -0.60 2.01
C LEU A 530 20.37 0.89 1.75
N ALA A 531 21.02 1.58 2.69
CA ALA A 531 21.41 2.98 2.53
C ALA A 531 22.34 3.19 1.33
N ALA A 532 23.36 2.32 1.16
CA ALA A 532 24.27 2.38 0.03
C ALA A 532 23.58 2.12 -1.32
N ARG A 533 22.59 1.19 -1.37
CA ARG A 533 21.75 1.00 -2.56
C ARG A 533 20.98 2.29 -2.87
N LEU A 534 20.23 2.83 -1.90
CA LEU A 534 19.43 4.06 -2.08
C LEU A 534 20.29 5.24 -2.55
N LEU A 535 21.45 5.46 -1.93
CA LEU A 535 22.42 6.49 -2.30
C LEU A 535 22.97 6.36 -3.73
N ALA A 536 23.03 5.13 -4.26
CA ALA A 536 23.54 4.83 -5.59
C ALA A 536 22.47 4.92 -6.70
N VAL A 537 21.21 4.61 -6.37
CA VAL A 537 20.13 4.57 -7.36
C VAL A 537 19.41 5.90 -7.54
N HIS A 538 19.56 6.84 -6.60
CA HIS A 538 19.10 8.22 -6.77
C HIS A 538 20.13 9.10 -7.51
N PRO A 539 19.70 10.22 -8.10
CA PRO A 539 20.62 11.20 -8.66
C PRO A 539 21.64 11.74 -7.64
N PRO A 540 22.86 12.14 -8.07
CA PRO A 540 23.85 12.73 -7.18
C PRO A 540 23.33 13.99 -6.49
N GLY A 541 23.19 13.93 -5.16
CA GLY A 541 22.66 15.03 -4.36
C GLY A 541 21.15 14.98 -4.09
N ASP A 542 20.38 14.11 -4.75
CA ASP A 542 18.93 13.97 -4.52
C ASP A 542 18.58 13.14 -3.26
N PHE A 543 19.55 12.42 -2.69
CA PHE A 543 19.34 11.54 -1.54
C PHE A 543 20.50 11.63 -0.53
N ALA A 544 20.18 11.75 0.76
CA ALA A 544 21.14 11.85 1.85
C ALA A 544 20.80 10.88 2.99
N VAL A 545 21.78 10.62 3.86
CA VAL A 545 21.64 9.70 5.01
C VAL A 545 22.04 10.44 6.28
N GLN A 546 21.16 10.38 7.27
CA GLN A 546 21.38 10.83 8.64
C GLN A 546 21.41 9.60 9.55
N VAL A 547 22.23 9.61 10.59
CA VAL A 547 22.36 8.47 11.50
C VAL A 547 22.36 8.92 12.95
N ILE A 548 21.54 8.27 13.77
CA ILE A 548 21.52 8.39 15.22
C ILE A 548 22.08 7.07 15.80
N ASP A 549 23.21 7.17 16.51
CA ASP A 549 23.85 6.07 17.24
C ASP A 549 24.31 6.58 18.62
N PRO A 550 23.42 6.54 19.64
CA PRO A 550 23.66 7.19 20.92
C PRO A 550 24.74 6.48 21.74
N ALA A 551 24.96 5.17 21.55
CA ALA A 551 26.03 4.42 22.20
C ALA A 551 27.35 4.39 21.40
N GLY A 552 27.36 4.84 20.15
CA GLY A 552 28.54 4.80 19.27
C GLY A 552 28.91 3.38 18.80
N THR A 553 27.99 2.42 18.86
CA THR A 553 28.27 0.99 18.59
C THR A 553 28.19 0.62 17.11
N ALA A 554 27.55 1.45 16.28
CA ALA A 554 27.43 1.24 14.84
C ALA A 554 28.69 1.66 14.06
N ALA A 555 29.65 2.33 14.69
CA ALA A 555 30.84 2.88 14.02
C ALA A 555 31.59 1.90 13.07
N PRO A 556 31.79 0.60 13.41
CA PRO A 556 32.41 -0.36 12.49
C PRO A 556 31.57 -0.64 11.23
N ALA A 557 30.25 -0.72 11.36
CA ALA A 557 29.33 -0.95 10.24
C ALA A 557 29.16 0.31 9.38
N LEU A 558 29.22 1.50 9.99
CA LEU A 558 29.14 2.79 9.30
C LEU A 558 30.40 3.15 8.51
N ALA A 559 31.53 2.46 8.74
CA ALA A 559 32.82 2.77 8.13
C ALA A 559 32.75 2.98 6.60
N PRO A 560 32.06 2.15 5.78
CA PRO A 560 31.99 2.38 4.32
C PRO A 560 31.31 3.70 3.92
N LEU A 561 30.34 4.19 4.70
CA LEU A 561 29.65 5.46 4.44
C LEU A 561 30.52 6.67 4.82
N VAL A 562 31.30 6.55 5.90
CA VAL A 562 32.20 7.60 6.40
C VAL A 562 33.49 7.67 5.58
N GLU A 563 34.11 6.52 5.28
CA GLU A 563 35.35 6.40 4.48
C GLU A 563 35.17 6.95 3.06
N SER A 564 34.00 6.73 2.45
CA SER A 564 33.65 7.29 1.14
C SER A 564 33.31 8.78 1.19
N GLY A 565 33.02 9.33 2.37
CA GLY A 565 32.58 10.71 2.56
C GLY A 565 31.12 10.97 2.16
N VAL A 566 30.30 9.92 2.00
CA VAL A 566 28.85 10.07 1.74
C VAL A 566 28.08 10.37 3.03
N LEU A 567 28.56 9.85 4.17
CA LEU A 567 28.22 10.35 5.50
C LEU A 567 29.38 11.24 5.99
N PRO A 568 29.17 12.53 6.31
CA PRO A 568 30.26 13.49 6.47
C PRO A 568 31.10 13.31 7.74
N ALA A 569 30.52 12.70 8.78
CA ALA A 569 31.18 12.37 10.04
C ALA A 569 30.46 11.21 10.73
N LEU A 570 31.08 10.63 11.76
CA LEU A 570 30.38 9.70 12.66
C LEU A 570 29.29 10.44 13.46
N PRO A 571 28.18 9.77 13.83
CA PRO A 571 27.14 10.34 14.68
C PRO A 571 27.69 10.90 15.99
N VAL A 572 27.10 11.99 16.48
CA VAL A 572 27.36 12.50 17.82
C VAL A 572 26.69 11.55 18.82
N PRO A 573 27.43 10.91 19.75
CA PRO A 573 26.84 9.99 20.72
C PRO A 573 26.07 10.72 21.83
N GLY A 574 25.24 9.97 22.54
CA GLY A 574 24.39 10.45 23.64
C GLY A 574 23.16 11.26 23.20
N ALA A 575 22.33 11.60 24.19
CA ALA A 575 21.03 12.22 23.97
C ALA A 575 21.08 13.59 23.25
N GLN A 576 22.19 14.33 23.33
CA GLN A 576 22.36 15.60 22.60
C GLN A 576 22.42 15.38 21.09
N GLY A 577 23.09 14.33 20.62
CA GLY A 577 23.12 13.98 19.20
C GLY A 577 21.75 13.53 18.69
N VAL A 578 21.05 12.70 19.48
CA VAL A 578 19.66 12.29 19.23
C VAL A 578 18.75 13.51 19.07
N ALA A 579 18.77 14.44 20.03
CA ALA A 579 17.93 15.62 20.02
C ALA A 579 18.21 16.53 18.81
N SER A 580 19.48 16.82 18.51
CA SER A 580 19.85 17.71 17.40
C SER A 580 19.33 17.18 16.05
N VAL A 581 19.60 15.92 15.73
CA VAL A 581 19.20 15.32 14.45
C VAL A 581 17.67 15.28 14.29
N LEU A 582 16.94 14.96 15.37
CA LEU A 582 15.48 14.92 15.35
C LEU A 582 14.86 16.32 15.25
N GLU A 583 15.41 17.32 15.93
CA GLU A 583 14.94 18.71 15.85
C GLU A 583 15.16 19.31 14.46
N ASP A 584 16.33 19.10 13.86
CA ASP A 584 16.63 19.63 12.52
C ASP A 584 15.80 18.94 11.42
N LEU A 585 15.62 17.61 11.48
CA LEU A 585 14.71 16.90 10.57
C LEU A 585 13.25 17.29 10.77
N THR A 586 12.80 17.52 12.01
CA THR A 586 11.42 17.98 12.29
C THR A 586 11.21 19.37 11.69
N ARG A 587 12.15 20.29 11.90
CA ARG A 587 12.12 21.64 11.30
C ARG A 587 12.06 21.57 9.77
N ARG A 588 12.84 20.67 9.14
CA ARG A 588 12.74 20.40 7.69
C ARG A 588 11.34 19.97 7.29
N VAL A 589 10.76 18.97 7.97
CA VAL A 589 9.41 18.47 7.66
C VAL A 589 8.37 19.59 7.75
N GLU A 590 8.37 20.37 8.84
CA GLU A 590 7.45 21.49 9.03
C GLU A 590 7.57 22.56 7.92
N LEU A 591 8.80 22.96 7.56
CA LEU A 591 9.04 23.94 6.51
C LEU A 591 8.59 23.44 5.13
N VAL A 592 8.92 22.20 4.76
CA VAL A 592 8.51 21.62 3.46
C VAL A 592 6.99 21.42 3.41
N GLN A 593 6.37 20.91 4.47
CA GLN A 593 4.91 20.78 4.53
C GLN A 593 4.21 22.14 4.40
N MET A 594 4.72 23.18 5.05
CA MET A 594 4.19 24.55 4.94
C MET A 594 4.33 25.08 3.50
N ALA A 595 5.50 24.93 2.88
CA ALA A 595 5.72 25.34 1.49
C ALA A 595 4.80 24.60 0.51
N VAL A 596 4.64 23.27 0.65
CA VAL A 596 3.72 22.47 -0.17
C VAL A 596 2.26 22.91 0.03
N ARG A 597 1.81 23.08 1.28
CA ARG A 597 0.44 23.49 1.63
C ARG A 597 0.08 24.86 1.05
N HIS A 598 1.03 25.79 1.02
CA HIS A 598 0.86 27.14 0.46
C HIS A 598 1.26 27.27 -1.02
N ARG A 599 1.67 26.17 -1.68
CA ARG A 599 2.22 26.14 -3.06
C ARG A 599 3.37 27.14 -3.27
N ALA A 600 4.20 27.33 -2.25
CA ALA A 600 5.28 28.30 -2.19
C ALA A 600 6.64 27.59 -2.05
N ALA A 601 6.95 26.67 -2.97
CA ALA A 601 8.23 25.95 -2.98
C ALA A 601 9.44 26.90 -3.09
N ASP A 602 9.31 27.96 -3.88
CA ASP A 602 10.32 29.02 -4.05
C ASP A 602 10.57 29.86 -2.79
N ALA A 603 9.75 29.69 -1.75
CA ALA A 603 9.89 30.37 -0.45
C ALA A 603 10.61 29.50 0.61
N LEU A 604 11.10 28.31 0.23
CA LEU A 604 11.96 27.51 1.11
C LEU A 604 13.31 28.23 1.35
N PRO A 605 13.91 28.10 2.55
CA PRO A 605 15.23 28.68 2.82
C PRO A 605 16.28 28.14 1.84
N PRO A 606 17.17 28.99 1.28
CA PRO A 606 18.15 28.57 0.28
C PRO A 606 19.26 27.66 0.84
N ASP A 607 19.36 27.56 2.17
CA ASP A 607 20.22 26.65 2.94
C ASP A 607 19.55 25.30 3.25
N LEU A 608 18.27 25.13 2.93
CA LEU A 608 17.57 23.86 3.14
C LEU A 608 18.00 22.83 2.08
N ASP A 609 18.58 21.72 2.53
CA ASP A 609 18.91 20.58 1.67
C ASP A 609 17.65 20.07 0.93
N PRO A 610 17.61 20.08 -0.42
CA PRO A 610 16.48 19.55 -1.17
C PRO A 610 16.43 18.01 -1.14
N ALA A 611 17.52 17.32 -0.78
CA ALA A 611 17.62 15.87 -0.82
C ALA A 611 16.57 15.16 0.06
N ASP A 612 16.07 14.04 -0.44
CA ASP A 612 15.32 13.07 0.37
C ASP A 612 16.29 12.49 1.42
N GLN A 613 15.84 12.39 2.68
CA GLN A 613 16.68 12.03 3.83
C GLN A 613 16.29 10.64 4.34
N LEU A 614 17.25 9.71 4.43
CA LEU A 614 17.09 8.47 5.19
C LEU A 614 17.66 8.66 6.60
N LEU A 615 16.80 8.68 7.61
CA LEU A 615 17.19 8.64 9.02
C LEU A 615 17.35 7.18 9.47
N ILE A 616 18.59 6.77 9.75
CA ILE A 616 18.91 5.49 10.39
C ILE A 616 18.98 5.72 11.90
N VAL A 617 18.18 4.98 12.67
CA VAL A 617 18.21 5.00 14.14
C VAL A 617 18.70 3.65 14.64
N HIS A 618 19.85 3.66 15.31
CA HIS A 618 20.45 2.47 15.94
C HIS A 618 20.41 2.57 17.47
N ASP A 619 20.52 1.41 18.13
CA ASP A 619 20.56 1.25 19.60
C ASP A 619 19.35 1.82 20.36
N PHE A 620 18.21 2.02 19.68
CA PHE A 620 16.96 2.39 20.33
C PHE A 620 16.52 1.29 21.31
N PRO A 621 16.13 1.60 22.58
CA PRO A 621 15.75 2.93 23.09
C PRO A 621 16.84 3.72 23.82
N HIS A 622 18.12 3.31 23.78
CA HIS A 622 19.19 3.99 24.51
C HIS A 622 19.32 5.47 24.07
N GLY A 623 19.49 6.39 25.03
CA GLY A 623 19.68 7.82 24.72
C GLY A 623 18.45 8.59 24.23
N PHE A 624 17.27 7.97 24.10
CA PHE A 624 16.02 8.65 23.77
C PHE A 624 15.26 9.09 25.04
N ASP A 625 14.80 10.33 25.08
CA ASP A 625 13.83 10.83 26.06
C ASP A 625 12.40 10.93 25.46
N ASP A 626 11.41 11.27 26.29
CA ASP A 626 10.00 11.38 25.87
C ASP A 626 9.79 12.38 24.71
N ARG A 627 10.63 13.42 24.64
CA ARG A 627 10.57 14.45 23.59
C ARG A 627 11.15 13.91 22.28
N ALA A 628 12.33 13.30 22.33
CA ALA A 628 12.95 12.61 21.21
C ALA A 628 12.02 11.52 20.65
N LEU A 629 11.35 10.75 21.50
CA LEU A 629 10.35 9.78 21.07
C LEU A 629 9.15 10.43 20.38
N THR A 630 8.66 11.56 20.90
CA THR A 630 7.56 12.31 20.27
C THR A 630 7.95 12.82 18.87
N LEU A 631 9.17 13.36 18.72
CA LEU A 631 9.71 13.80 17.43
C LEU A 631 9.93 12.63 16.46
N LEU A 632 10.52 11.52 16.93
CA LEU A 632 10.74 10.32 16.13
C LEU A 632 9.42 9.76 15.57
N ARG A 633 8.36 9.76 16.38
CA ARG A 633 7.02 9.34 15.92
C ARG A 633 6.44 10.32 14.91
N TYR A 634 6.56 11.63 15.12
CA TYR A 634 6.14 12.63 14.14
C TYR A 634 6.86 12.44 12.80
N LEU A 635 8.18 12.22 12.80
CA LEU A 635 8.95 11.92 11.59
C LEU A 635 8.50 10.62 10.92
N ALA A 636 8.10 9.59 11.68
CA ALA A 636 7.59 8.34 11.12
C ALA A 636 6.20 8.50 10.46
N ASP A 637 5.32 9.31 11.04
CA ASP A 637 3.95 9.54 10.56
C ASP A 637 3.88 10.57 9.41
N GLU A 638 4.69 11.65 9.46
CA GLU A 638 4.59 12.83 8.58
C GLU A 638 5.79 13.02 7.63
N GLY A 639 6.95 12.44 7.94
CA GLY A 639 8.18 12.55 7.16
C GLY A 639 8.10 11.97 5.73
N PRO A 640 7.51 10.78 5.50
CA PRO A 640 7.45 10.16 4.17
C PRO A 640 6.72 10.98 3.10
N ALA A 641 5.82 11.88 3.51
CA ALA A 641 5.11 12.79 2.62
C ALA A 641 6.02 13.89 2.02
N VAL A 642 7.17 14.15 2.65
CA VAL A 642 8.13 15.22 2.29
C VAL A 642 9.56 14.71 2.17
N GLY A 643 9.73 13.42 1.85
CA GLY A 643 11.04 12.82 1.55
C GLY A 643 11.90 12.47 2.76
N VAL A 644 11.35 12.40 3.98
CA VAL A 644 12.09 11.90 5.17
C VAL A 644 11.65 10.48 5.48
N HIS A 645 12.56 9.52 5.34
CA HIS A 645 12.32 8.08 5.53
C HIS A 645 13.01 7.58 6.79
N LEU A 646 12.31 6.75 7.57
CA LEU A 646 12.83 6.19 8.82
C LEU A 646 13.29 4.73 8.62
N LEU A 647 14.47 4.40 9.14
CA LEU A 647 15.03 3.06 9.22
C LEU A 647 15.48 2.78 10.67
N MET A 648 14.69 2.02 11.41
CA MET A 648 15.01 1.59 12.77
C MET A 648 15.85 0.31 12.75
N VAL A 649 16.92 0.27 13.54
CA VAL A 649 17.71 -0.92 13.87
C VAL A 649 17.63 -1.11 15.39
N ALA A 650 16.77 -2.01 15.85
CA ALA A 650 16.40 -2.10 17.26
C ALA A 650 15.87 -3.47 17.67
N ASP A 651 16.09 -3.84 18.93
CA ASP A 651 15.52 -5.03 19.56
C ASP A 651 14.08 -4.74 19.97
N ARG A 652 13.14 -5.53 19.43
CA ARG A 652 11.71 -5.39 19.74
C ARG A 652 11.37 -5.74 21.18
N ALA A 653 12.13 -6.63 21.84
CA ALA A 653 11.93 -6.96 23.24
C ALA A 653 12.28 -5.76 24.13
N GLN A 654 13.49 -5.21 23.99
CA GLN A 654 13.94 -4.01 24.72
C GLN A 654 13.04 -2.80 24.46
N ALA A 655 12.61 -2.59 23.20
CA ALA A 655 11.67 -1.51 22.86
C ALA A 655 10.28 -1.66 23.52
N ARG A 656 9.87 -2.85 24.00
CA ARG A 656 8.63 -3.00 24.79
C ARG A 656 8.77 -2.53 26.23
N GLU A 657 9.98 -2.55 26.79
CA GLU A 657 10.23 -2.15 28.18
C GLU A 657 10.01 -0.64 28.40
N TYR A 658 10.23 0.17 27.36
CA TYR A 658 9.86 1.60 27.32
C TYR A 658 8.34 1.85 27.22
N GLY A 659 7.52 0.80 27.13
CA GLY A 659 6.07 0.85 27.32
C GLY A 659 5.22 0.77 26.04
N PRO A 660 3.88 0.69 26.20
CA PRO A 660 2.94 0.39 25.11
C PRO A 660 2.76 1.52 24.08
N VAL A 661 3.37 2.68 24.30
CA VAL A 661 3.28 3.85 23.38
C VAL A 661 4.10 3.63 22.10
N LEU A 662 5.09 2.72 22.13
CA LEU A 662 5.93 2.34 21.00
C LEU A 662 5.30 1.30 20.07
N ASP A 663 4.29 0.60 20.57
CA ASP A 663 3.59 -0.47 19.87
C ASP A 663 2.89 -0.01 18.57
N PRO A 664 2.27 1.18 18.50
CA PRO A 664 1.79 1.78 17.24
C PRO A 664 2.91 2.12 16.25
N LEU A 665 4.03 2.68 16.72
CA LEU A 665 5.18 3.02 15.87
C LEU A 665 5.73 1.76 15.20
N TRP A 666 6.02 0.71 15.99
CA TRP A 666 6.47 -0.57 15.44
C TRP A 666 5.48 -1.20 14.45
N ARG A 667 4.15 -1.07 14.68
CA ARG A 667 3.13 -1.57 13.73
C ARG A 667 3.04 -0.75 12.43
N SER A 668 3.38 0.53 12.46
CA SER A 668 3.39 1.39 11.26
C SER A 668 4.56 1.03 10.32
N LEU A 669 5.70 0.61 10.87
CA LEU A 669 6.90 0.24 10.12
C LEU A 669 6.80 -1.15 9.48
N LEU A 670 7.56 -1.38 8.40
CA LEU A 670 7.73 -2.68 7.76
C LEU A 670 8.90 -3.44 8.42
N ARG A 671 8.61 -4.59 9.05
CA ARG A 671 9.63 -5.46 9.67
C ARG A 671 10.41 -6.25 8.61
N ILE A 672 11.72 -6.17 8.67
CA ILE A 672 12.69 -7.05 8.00
C ILE A 672 13.69 -7.60 9.03
N THR A 673 14.44 -8.63 8.67
CA THR A 673 15.35 -9.34 9.59
C THR A 673 16.78 -9.41 9.05
N PRO A 674 17.81 -9.41 9.91
CA PRO A 674 19.22 -9.48 9.53
C PRO A 674 19.70 -10.90 9.14
N VAL A 675 18.79 -11.87 9.25
CA VAL A 675 18.98 -13.29 8.92
C VAL A 675 17.67 -13.83 8.31
N PRO A 676 17.71 -14.96 7.58
CA PRO A 676 16.49 -15.60 7.07
C PRO A 676 15.45 -15.87 8.16
N ASP A 677 14.23 -15.32 8.03
CA ASP A 677 13.10 -15.52 8.95
C ASP A 677 11.75 -15.57 8.20
N ALA A 678 10.83 -16.41 8.68
CA ALA A 678 9.53 -16.70 8.07
C ALA A 678 8.41 -15.89 8.74
N HIS A 679 8.42 -14.56 8.54
CA HIS A 679 7.50 -13.62 9.20
C HIS A 679 6.68 -12.73 8.28
N LEU A 680 6.94 -12.71 6.98
CA LEU A 680 6.15 -11.95 6.01
C LEU A 680 4.97 -12.79 5.54
N ALA A 681 3.80 -12.15 5.37
CA ALA A 681 2.61 -12.78 4.81
C ALA A 681 2.24 -12.12 3.49
N ASP A 682 1.94 -12.91 2.46
CA ASP A 682 1.37 -12.37 1.22
C ASP A 682 -0.09 -11.91 1.41
N PRO A 683 -0.58 -10.98 0.59
CA PRO A 683 -1.93 -10.44 0.75
C PRO A 683 -3.05 -11.39 0.31
N TRP A 684 -2.78 -12.37 -0.56
CA TRP A 684 -3.82 -13.16 -1.23
C TRP A 684 -4.25 -14.41 -0.46
N VAL A 685 -3.26 -15.18 0.01
CA VAL A 685 -3.45 -16.49 0.67
C VAL A 685 -2.91 -16.47 2.09
N GLY A 686 -1.95 -15.58 2.38
CA GLY A 686 -1.37 -15.43 3.71
C GLY A 686 -0.39 -16.53 4.07
N HIS A 687 0.38 -17.04 3.08
CA HIS A 687 1.49 -17.94 3.37
C HIS A 687 2.56 -17.19 4.15
N ALA A 688 3.25 -17.88 5.06
CA ALA A 688 4.45 -17.34 5.71
C ALA A 688 5.65 -17.49 4.75
N TRP A 689 6.14 -16.37 4.25
CA TRP A 689 7.32 -16.28 3.39
C TRP A 689 8.57 -16.07 4.22
N THR A 690 9.62 -16.83 3.87
CA THR A 690 10.95 -16.60 4.41
C THR A 690 11.58 -15.42 3.67
N TYR A 691 11.84 -14.34 4.41
CA TYR A 691 12.61 -13.19 3.95
C TYR A 691 14.10 -13.46 4.15
N GLU A 692 14.91 -13.26 3.12
CA GLU A 692 16.37 -13.30 3.16
C GLU A 692 16.95 -11.89 2.92
N PRO A 693 17.82 -11.37 3.79
CA PRO A 693 18.39 -10.02 3.65
C PRO A 693 19.42 -9.94 2.53
N LEU A 694 19.35 -8.87 1.73
CA LEU A 694 20.25 -8.66 0.59
C LEU A 694 21.58 -7.99 0.99
N LEU A 695 22.39 -8.73 1.74
CA LEU A 695 23.78 -8.37 2.05
C LEU A 695 24.72 -8.61 0.86
N ALA A 696 25.85 -7.92 0.83
CA ALA A 696 26.90 -8.19 -0.15
C ALA A 696 27.65 -9.50 0.18
N PRO A 697 28.13 -10.27 -0.83
CA PRO A 697 28.89 -11.49 -0.58
C PRO A 697 30.11 -11.25 0.33
N LYS A 698 30.38 -12.18 1.26
CA LYS A 698 31.49 -12.07 2.22
C LYS A 698 32.83 -11.80 1.49
N GLY A 699 33.50 -10.71 1.85
CA GLY A 699 34.75 -10.25 1.22
C GLY A 699 34.59 -9.36 -0.02
N SER A 700 33.39 -9.18 -0.55
CA SER A 700 33.13 -8.28 -1.69
C SER A 700 33.38 -6.82 -1.35
N GLN A 701 33.98 -6.08 -2.28
CA GLN A 701 34.17 -4.62 -2.17
C GLN A 701 33.07 -3.82 -2.88
N VAL A 702 32.04 -4.47 -3.43
CA VAL A 702 31.02 -3.84 -4.30
C VAL A 702 30.34 -2.64 -3.65
N VAL A 703 29.98 -2.72 -2.36
CA VAL A 703 29.33 -1.63 -1.62
C VAL A 703 30.27 -0.44 -1.47
N ARG A 704 31.53 -0.66 -1.05
CA ARG A 704 32.54 0.39 -0.91
C ARG A 704 32.84 1.08 -2.25
N GLN A 705 33.08 0.29 -3.31
CA GLN A 705 33.33 0.83 -4.66
C GLN A 705 32.12 1.61 -5.23
N THR A 706 30.90 1.17 -4.92
CA THR A 706 29.68 1.89 -5.31
C THR A 706 29.60 3.24 -4.58
N LEU A 707 29.82 3.25 -3.26
CA LEU A 707 29.83 4.47 -2.46
C LEU A 707 30.93 5.46 -2.88
N GLU A 708 32.14 4.97 -3.21
CA GLU A 708 33.23 5.80 -3.75
C GLU A 708 32.84 6.50 -5.07
N ARG A 709 32.12 5.80 -5.96
CA ARG A 709 31.59 6.40 -7.21
C ARG A 709 30.50 7.42 -6.94
N VAL A 710 29.59 7.14 -6.01
CA VAL A 710 28.54 8.08 -5.57
C VAL A 710 29.17 9.34 -4.97
N ALA A 711 30.17 9.21 -4.11
CA ALA A 711 30.91 10.33 -3.54
C ALA A 711 31.67 11.12 -4.61
N GLY A 712 32.25 10.45 -5.61
CA GLY A 712 32.87 11.08 -6.77
C GLY A 712 31.87 11.92 -7.58
N ALA A 713 30.68 11.37 -7.86
CA ALA A 713 29.62 12.05 -8.62
C ALA A 713 28.96 13.23 -7.88
N ARG A 714 29.07 13.30 -6.55
CA ARG A 714 28.57 14.42 -5.72
C ARG A 714 29.51 15.62 -5.67
N ARG A 715 30.78 15.49 -6.07
CA ARG A 715 31.72 16.62 -6.03
C ARG A 715 31.44 17.57 -7.20
N PRO A 716 31.31 18.89 -6.96
CA PRO A 716 31.21 19.84 -8.06
C PRO A 716 32.46 19.76 -8.94
N SER A 717 32.25 19.85 -10.25
CA SER A 717 33.28 19.74 -11.31
C SER A 717 34.17 20.97 -11.41
#